data_AF-A0A944S053-F1
#
_entry.id   AF-A0A944S053-F1
#
_cell.length_a   1.000
_cell.length_b   1.000
_cell.length_c   1.000
_cell.angle_alpha   90.00
_cell.angle_beta   90.00
_cell.angle_gamma   90.00
#
_symmetry.space_group_name_H-M   'P 1'
#
loop_
_entity.id
_entity.type
_entity.pdbx_description
1 polymer ?
#
loop_
_entity_poly.entity_id
_entity_poly.type
_entity_poly.pdbx_seq_one_letter_code
_entity_poly.pdbx_strand_id
1 'polypeptide(L)'
;MTVCRRFALFLGRALLLLALLAPSQIQGTPTADFVLEPLPENLPRHFGVIGVRLQGTGDDLRISHVRVNSPADSAGVLIEDLLRGADGYRLTTLQETLDYMQSREPNSTVTLHLVRAGQALQLPCRVTDRRHLYGLMLEEGAPPPARLHRHDRWLTEVNVVRESIDRLIEQLEATQALDSLRQALMADAQAYGHDGRLPDVDFALQHPSAAALPVVTLADDLMKRRAGDGVTTAGRIESMAARLPPAELEADNDGAVGRAMIDDADTVFTQLAGSPLYDALLNDLWHTGQLVTRSLPAADPEMDLLASVASLIDRFDTSFYLGEGDREETLQHIQILRWAKKVDLHLMAAALARMAALSDPTALRSIRKAARNMPVHIDDDLPTAFSGDIRYARHTAWGWLIIGGKGSNVYAQDAACIIDLGGDDLYLGGGRVAATFGHPVGLIIDLGGDDRYIDRRHVGVAAAIAGVAAIIDTEGDDLYEGAMMAQAAAFAGGALLVDQSGDDVYLSDLYAQGSAMFGLALLLDEKGADLYSAAQFAQGFAGPGAIATLLDEGGSDRYVADRSRPSSYGTAGIYNGWSQGVGCGLRGFAAGGLGLLVDSAGDDEYLGGNFSQGVGYFLGLGGLVDGAGHDHYRATRYSQGSAAHQAAGVLIDDAGDDIYEGRIAANQGAAWDASIAILIDRDGDDSYTGAGLAQGASAMNGFAALYDGGGNDRYRSPSGQADGGSTEYWGGRNAPNLGILIDSGGRDTYDREGRADSVRWRLPRYGLFHDQD
;
A
#
# COMPACT_ATOMS: atom_id res chain seq x y z
N MET A 1 -36.14 -23.87 -3.60
CA MET A 1 -37.01 -23.47 -4.75
C MET A 1 -36.38 -22.28 -5.46
N THR A 2 -35.19 -22.54 -6.01
CA THR A 2 -34.14 -21.54 -6.22
C THR A 2 -33.58 -21.71 -7.63
N VAL A 3 -34.47 -21.73 -8.63
CA VAL A 3 -34.09 -21.85 -10.06
C VAL A 3 -34.97 -20.99 -11.00
N CYS A 4 -36.14 -20.49 -10.57
CA CYS A 4 -37.08 -19.83 -11.50
C CYS A 4 -37.17 -18.29 -11.42
N ARG A 5 -36.27 -17.58 -10.72
CA ARG A 5 -36.26 -16.09 -10.73
C ARG A 5 -35.05 -15.45 -11.41
N ARG A 6 -34.05 -16.22 -11.85
CA ARG A 6 -32.93 -15.73 -12.68
C ARG A 6 -33.21 -15.80 -14.20
N PHE A 7 -34.39 -16.26 -14.62
CA PHE A 7 -34.77 -16.36 -16.04
C PHE A 7 -35.59 -15.17 -16.58
N ALA A 8 -35.96 -14.20 -15.74
CA ALA A 8 -36.85 -13.09 -16.14
C ALA A 8 -36.13 -11.76 -16.47
N LEU A 9 -34.83 -11.61 -16.19
CA LEU A 9 -34.06 -10.44 -16.65
C LEU A 9 -33.30 -10.68 -17.98
N PHE A 10 -33.24 -11.92 -18.46
CA PHE A 10 -32.58 -12.27 -19.72
C PHE A 10 -33.51 -12.15 -20.96
N LEU A 11 -34.83 -12.01 -20.75
CA LEU A 11 -35.80 -11.86 -21.86
C LEU A 11 -36.19 -10.40 -22.18
N GLY A 12 -35.78 -9.42 -21.37
CA GLY A 12 -36.03 -7.99 -21.62
C GLY A 12 -35.04 -7.31 -22.58
N ARG A 13 -33.89 -7.95 -22.85
CA ARG A 13 -32.84 -7.42 -23.75
C ARG A 13 -32.81 -8.05 -25.15
N ALA A 14 -33.64 -9.09 -25.39
CA ALA A 14 -33.68 -9.80 -26.68
C ALA A 14 -34.81 -9.34 -27.63
N LEU A 15 -35.66 -8.39 -27.21
CA LEU A 15 -36.81 -7.90 -28.01
C LEU A 15 -36.69 -6.44 -28.47
N LEU A 16 -35.54 -5.81 -28.25
CA LEU A 16 -35.21 -4.50 -28.84
C LEU A 16 -34.13 -4.58 -29.93
N LEU A 17 -33.88 -5.78 -30.48
CA LEU A 17 -32.80 -6.04 -31.43
C LEU A 17 -33.27 -6.65 -32.77
N LEU A 18 -34.57 -6.62 -33.07
CA LEU A 18 -35.12 -7.29 -34.27
C LEU A 18 -36.24 -6.54 -34.99
N ALA A 19 -36.21 -5.20 -34.96
CA ALA A 19 -37.01 -4.38 -35.86
C ALA A 19 -36.18 -3.19 -36.34
N LEU A 20 -35.34 -3.43 -37.36
CA LEU A 20 -34.87 -2.48 -38.39
C LEU A 20 -33.85 -3.19 -39.31
N LEU A 21 -34.26 -4.31 -39.92
CA LEU A 21 -33.60 -4.87 -41.11
C LEU A 21 -34.47 -4.54 -42.32
N ALA A 22 -34.34 -3.31 -42.79
CA ALA A 22 -34.65 -2.94 -44.16
C ALA A 22 -33.34 -2.42 -44.78
N PRO A 23 -32.92 -2.89 -45.96
CA PRO A 23 -31.75 -2.32 -46.64
C PRO A 23 -32.17 -0.97 -47.23
N SER A 24 -32.15 0.09 -46.42
CA SER A 24 -32.07 1.44 -46.94
C SER A 24 -30.63 1.64 -47.41
N GLN A 25 -30.45 1.81 -48.72
CA GLN A 25 -29.23 2.40 -49.26
C GLN A 25 -29.06 3.79 -48.62
N ILE A 26 -28.23 3.88 -47.58
CA ILE A 26 -27.77 5.17 -47.06
C ILE A 26 -26.66 5.63 -48.00
N GLN A 27 -27.05 6.43 -48.99
CA GLN A 27 -26.15 7.35 -49.65
C GLN A 27 -25.64 8.36 -48.61
N GLY A 28 -24.32 8.42 -48.42
CA GLY A 28 -23.61 9.49 -47.73
C GLY A 28 -23.81 9.54 -46.20
N THR A 29 -22.81 9.09 -45.44
CA THR A 29 -22.57 9.63 -44.10
C THR A 29 -22.44 11.15 -44.24
N PRO A 30 -23.24 11.97 -43.54
CA PRO A 30 -22.93 13.38 -43.46
C PRO A 30 -21.67 13.49 -42.62
N THR A 31 -20.52 13.76 -43.25
CA THR A 31 -19.37 14.25 -42.51
C THR A 31 -19.77 15.61 -41.95
N ALA A 32 -19.78 15.70 -40.64
CA ALA A 32 -19.76 16.98 -39.95
C ALA A 32 -18.46 17.70 -40.34
N ASP A 33 -18.48 18.42 -41.47
CA ASP A 33 -17.28 19.03 -42.04
C ASP A 33 -16.90 20.26 -41.22
N PHE A 34 -16.02 20.06 -40.24
CA PHE A 34 -15.27 21.12 -39.62
C PHE A 34 -14.15 21.58 -40.58
N VAL A 35 -14.09 22.87 -40.87
CA VAL A 35 -12.97 23.46 -41.62
C VAL A 35 -11.82 23.70 -40.63
N LEU A 36 -10.84 22.81 -40.64
CA LEU A 36 -9.71 22.78 -39.69
C LEU A 36 -8.39 22.70 -40.44
N GLU A 37 -7.39 23.45 -39.98
CA GLU A 37 -6.03 23.48 -40.52
C GLU A 37 -5.17 22.38 -39.91
N PRO A 38 -4.09 21.92 -40.57
CA PRO A 38 -3.11 21.02 -39.96
C PRO A 38 -2.46 21.61 -38.71
N LEU A 39 -2.13 20.77 -37.73
CA LEU A 39 -1.44 21.21 -36.52
C LEU A 39 -0.03 21.76 -36.87
N PRO A 40 0.39 22.93 -36.35
CA PRO A 40 1.74 23.44 -36.54
C PRO A 40 2.81 22.53 -35.92
N GLU A 41 3.97 22.41 -36.57
CA GLU A 41 5.07 21.54 -36.09
C GLU A 41 5.72 22.03 -34.78
N ASN A 42 5.69 23.34 -34.52
CA ASN A 42 6.33 23.94 -33.36
C ASN A 42 5.29 24.62 -32.46
N LEU A 43 4.99 23.99 -31.33
CA LEU A 43 4.07 24.50 -30.33
C LEU A 43 4.82 24.83 -29.02
N PRO A 44 4.43 25.90 -28.30
CA PRO A 44 4.98 26.16 -26.97
C PRO A 44 4.54 25.05 -25.99
N ARG A 45 5.19 24.95 -24.84
CA ARG A 45 4.81 24.00 -23.77
C ARG A 45 4.40 24.75 -22.50
N HIS A 46 3.14 24.57 -22.14
CA HIS A 46 2.48 25.13 -20.96
C HIS A 46 1.86 24.05 -20.05
N PHE A 47 1.99 22.77 -20.45
CA PHE A 47 1.53 21.58 -19.71
C PHE A 47 0.01 21.55 -19.42
N GLY A 48 -0.78 22.14 -20.31
CA GLY A 48 -2.24 22.08 -20.28
C GLY A 48 -2.79 20.65 -20.47
N VAL A 49 -3.87 20.34 -19.76
CA VAL A 49 -4.61 19.06 -19.82
C VAL A 49 -6.13 19.29 -19.70
N ILE A 50 -6.92 18.33 -20.20
CA ILE A 50 -8.39 18.38 -20.14
C ILE A 50 -9.04 17.13 -19.51
N GLY A 51 -8.28 16.06 -19.26
CA GLY A 51 -8.76 14.87 -18.56
C GLY A 51 -9.45 13.81 -19.42
N VAL A 52 -8.95 13.55 -20.64
CA VAL A 52 -9.44 12.47 -21.52
C VAL A 52 -8.33 11.49 -21.87
N ARG A 53 -8.71 10.27 -22.26
CA ARG A 53 -7.85 9.39 -23.05
C ARG A 53 -8.46 9.16 -24.42
N LEU A 54 -7.58 8.87 -25.36
CA LEU A 54 -7.93 8.67 -26.75
C LEU A 54 -7.56 7.26 -27.18
N GLN A 55 -8.21 6.79 -28.23
CA GLN A 55 -7.85 5.57 -28.95
C GLN A 55 -8.09 5.80 -30.44
N GLY A 56 -7.34 5.08 -31.29
CA GLY A 56 -7.46 5.20 -32.74
C GLY A 56 -6.65 6.37 -33.31
N THR A 57 -6.83 6.60 -34.61
CA THR A 57 -6.11 7.61 -35.39
C THR A 57 -6.96 8.10 -36.56
N GLY A 58 -6.58 9.23 -37.14
CA GLY A 58 -7.27 9.85 -38.27
C GLY A 58 -8.72 10.14 -37.92
N ASP A 59 -9.61 9.70 -38.80
CA ASP A 59 -11.04 9.93 -38.61
C ASP A 59 -11.71 9.02 -37.57
N ASP A 60 -10.94 8.09 -36.99
CA ASP A 60 -11.36 7.15 -35.96
C ASP A 60 -10.84 7.54 -34.56
N LEU A 61 -10.14 8.67 -34.43
CA LEU A 61 -9.65 9.17 -33.15
C LEU A 61 -10.83 9.45 -32.20
N ARG A 62 -11.01 8.59 -31.20
CA ARG A 62 -12.16 8.58 -30.31
C ARG A 62 -11.77 8.74 -28.85
N ILE A 63 -12.67 9.35 -28.08
CA ILE A 63 -12.56 9.42 -26.62
C ILE A 63 -12.80 8.02 -26.04
N SER A 64 -11.75 7.42 -25.48
CA SER A 64 -11.83 6.10 -24.84
C SER A 64 -12.13 6.19 -23.35
N HIS A 65 -11.83 7.34 -22.72
CA HIS A 65 -12.09 7.57 -21.31
C HIS A 65 -12.23 9.07 -21.01
N VAL A 66 -13.13 9.42 -20.08
CA VAL A 66 -13.30 10.79 -19.55
C VAL A 66 -13.18 10.73 -18.04
N ARG A 67 -12.20 11.43 -17.48
CA ARG A 67 -11.97 11.45 -16.03
C ARG A 67 -13.10 12.22 -15.34
N VAL A 68 -13.72 11.63 -14.32
CA VAL A 68 -14.74 12.29 -13.50
C VAL A 68 -14.21 13.59 -12.88
N ASN A 69 -15.02 14.65 -12.88
CA ASN A 69 -14.68 16.00 -12.41
C ASN A 69 -13.56 16.71 -13.18
N SER A 70 -13.16 16.20 -14.34
CA SER A 70 -12.21 16.89 -15.22
C SER A 70 -12.86 18.04 -16.00
N PRO A 71 -12.05 18.92 -16.65
CA PRO A 71 -12.59 19.90 -17.58
C PRO A 71 -13.41 19.29 -18.73
N ALA A 72 -13.00 18.15 -19.28
CA ALA A 72 -13.74 17.46 -20.33
C ALA A 72 -15.07 16.89 -19.84
N ASP A 73 -15.11 16.33 -18.62
CA ASP A 73 -16.35 15.91 -17.96
C ASP A 73 -17.33 17.08 -17.80
N SER A 74 -16.83 18.20 -17.27
CA SER A 74 -17.60 19.44 -17.11
C SER A 74 -18.10 20.03 -18.44
N ALA A 75 -17.33 19.86 -19.52
CA ALA A 75 -17.71 20.30 -20.86
C ALA A 75 -18.76 19.39 -21.51
N GLY A 76 -19.03 18.21 -20.95
CA GLY A 76 -19.98 17.23 -21.48
C GLY A 76 -19.41 16.37 -22.60
N VAL A 77 -18.09 16.16 -22.63
CA VAL A 77 -17.43 15.17 -23.51
C VAL A 77 -17.84 13.76 -23.04
N LEU A 78 -18.14 12.88 -23.99
CA LEU A 78 -18.56 11.50 -23.70
C LEU A 78 -17.60 10.49 -24.33
N ILE A 79 -17.55 9.29 -23.74
CA ILE A 79 -16.89 8.13 -24.34
C ILE A 79 -17.55 7.85 -25.71
N GLU A 80 -16.76 7.42 -26.69
CA GLU A 80 -17.13 7.23 -28.10
C GLU A 80 -17.32 8.51 -28.94
N ASP A 81 -17.19 9.70 -28.35
CA ASP A 81 -17.08 10.92 -29.17
C ASP A 81 -15.85 10.86 -30.07
N LEU A 82 -16.02 11.18 -31.36
CA LEU A 82 -14.91 11.24 -32.31
C LEU A 82 -14.31 12.65 -32.30
N LEU A 83 -13.04 12.77 -31.88
CA LEU A 83 -12.31 14.03 -31.86
C LEU A 83 -11.82 14.36 -33.27
N ARG A 84 -12.30 15.46 -33.84
CA ARG A 84 -11.88 15.97 -35.16
C ARG A 84 -10.81 17.04 -35.06
N GLY A 85 -10.78 17.76 -33.95
CA GLY A 85 -9.81 18.81 -33.71
C GLY A 85 -10.17 19.71 -32.54
N ALA A 86 -9.39 20.76 -32.37
CA ALA A 86 -9.58 21.77 -31.34
C ALA A 86 -9.23 23.17 -31.88
N ASP A 87 -10.06 24.16 -31.53
CA ASP A 87 -10.03 25.53 -32.06
C ASP A 87 -10.00 25.57 -33.60
N GLY A 88 -8.88 25.95 -34.21
CA GLY A 88 -8.73 26.01 -35.67
C GLY A 88 -8.04 24.78 -36.27
N TYR A 89 -7.60 23.82 -35.44
CA TYR A 89 -6.66 22.78 -35.87
C TYR A 89 -7.28 21.38 -35.86
N ARG A 90 -6.94 20.61 -36.88
CA ARG A 90 -7.27 19.19 -37.01
C ARG A 90 -6.30 18.38 -36.16
N LEU A 91 -6.84 17.42 -35.43
CA LEU A 91 -6.08 16.48 -34.61
C LEU A 91 -6.38 15.07 -35.10
N THR A 92 -5.36 14.33 -35.49
CA THR A 92 -5.47 13.00 -36.10
C THR A 92 -4.76 11.92 -35.30
N THR A 93 -3.89 12.28 -34.37
CA THR A 93 -3.20 11.30 -33.52
C THR A 93 -3.31 11.66 -32.04
N LEU A 94 -3.03 10.67 -31.17
CA LEU A 94 -2.88 10.91 -29.74
C LEU A 94 -1.78 11.92 -29.46
N GLN A 95 -0.64 11.80 -30.17
CA GLN A 95 0.51 12.67 -29.98
C GLN A 95 0.19 14.11 -30.38
N GLU A 96 -0.43 14.33 -31.54
CA GLU A 96 -0.88 15.67 -31.97
C GLU A 96 -1.84 16.29 -30.95
N THR A 97 -2.77 15.49 -30.43
CA THR A 97 -3.71 15.98 -29.40
C THR A 97 -2.98 16.33 -28.12
N LEU A 98 -2.04 15.51 -27.69
CA LEU A 98 -1.22 15.75 -26.51
C LEU A 98 -0.38 17.03 -26.67
N ASP A 99 0.32 17.18 -27.79
CA ASP A 99 1.16 18.34 -28.08
C ASP A 99 0.33 19.62 -28.14
N TYR A 100 -0.83 19.56 -28.78
CA TYR A 100 -1.76 20.69 -28.82
C TYR A 100 -2.26 21.06 -27.42
N MET A 101 -2.75 20.11 -26.62
CA MET A 101 -3.25 20.39 -25.27
C MET A 101 -2.15 20.89 -24.33
N GLN A 102 -0.96 20.27 -24.38
CA GLN A 102 0.20 20.72 -23.62
C GLN A 102 0.67 22.13 -24.02
N SER A 103 0.32 22.60 -25.21
CA SER A 103 0.62 23.96 -25.65
C SER A 103 -0.38 25.03 -25.18
N ARG A 104 -1.43 24.64 -24.46
CA ARG A 104 -2.43 25.58 -23.95
C ARG A 104 -2.11 25.95 -22.51
N GLU A 105 -2.28 27.22 -22.18
CA GLU A 105 -2.13 27.72 -20.82
C GLU A 105 -3.22 27.14 -19.90
N PRO A 106 -2.90 26.69 -18.69
CA PRO A 106 -3.90 26.42 -17.65
C PRO A 106 -4.81 27.65 -17.45
N ASN A 107 -6.11 27.41 -17.22
CA ASN A 107 -7.19 28.40 -17.17
C ASN A 107 -7.66 28.98 -18.52
N SER A 108 -7.02 28.61 -19.64
CA SER A 108 -7.56 28.92 -20.96
C SER A 108 -8.79 28.05 -21.29
N THR A 109 -9.41 28.29 -22.44
CA THR A 109 -10.53 27.48 -22.97
C THR A 109 -10.22 27.13 -24.41
N VAL A 110 -10.40 25.86 -24.77
CA VAL A 110 -10.33 25.34 -26.14
C VAL A 110 -11.72 24.93 -26.60
N THR A 111 -12.03 25.12 -27.88
CA THR A 111 -13.25 24.61 -28.49
C THR A 111 -12.98 23.25 -29.10
N LEU A 112 -13.49 22.19 -28.49
CA LEU A 112 -13.36 20.83 -29.02
C LEU A 112 -14.37 20.62 -30.15
N HIS A 113 -13.90 20.11 -31.29
CA HIS A 113 -14.74 19.71 -32.42
C HIS A 113 -14.92 18.20 -32.40
N LEU A 114 -16.13 17.77 -32.05
CA LEU A 114 -16.48 16.37 -31.82
C LEU A 114 -17.57 15.91 -32.80
N VAL A 115 -17.62 14.60 -33.07
CA VAL A 115 -18.77 13.98 -33.73
C VAL A 115 -19.37 12.94 -32.80
N ARG A 116 -20.63 13.14 -32.43
CA ARG A 116 -21.40 12.25 -31.56
C ARG A 116 -22.58 11.67 -32.32
N ALA A 117 -22.65 10.34 -32.43
CA ALA A 117 -23.71 9.66 -33.18
C ALA A 117 -23.94 10.23 -34.60
N GLY A 118 -22.85 10.63 -35.28
CA GLY A 118 -22.89 11.23 -36.62
C GLY A 118 -23.22 12.72 -36.68
N GLN A 119 -23.44 13.39 -35.55
CA GLN A 119 -23.73 14.83 -35.48
C GLN A 119 -22.51 15.64 -35.05
N ALA A 120 -22.30 16.79 -35.71
CA ALA A 120 -21.27 17.76 -35.36
C ALA A 120 -21.59 18.41 -34.01
N LEU A 121 -20.59 18.48 -33.13
CA LEU A 121 -20.70 19.13 -31.83
C LEU A 121 -19.45 19.98 -31.57
N GLN A 122 -19.64 21.20 -31.07
CA GLN A 122 -18.57 22.05 -30.58
C GLN A 122 -18.75 22.29 -29.09
N LEU A 123 -17.77 21.89 -28.29
CA LEU A 123 -17.82 22.03 -26.83
C LEU A 123 -16.69 22.95 -26.35
N PRO A 124 -17.00 24.07 -25.67
CA PRO A 124 -15.98 24.83 -24.96
C PRO A 124 -15.48 24.01 -23.76
N CYS A 125 -14.20 23.67 -23.74
CA CYS A 125 -13.55 22.91 -22.70
C CYS A 125 -12.46 23.76 -22.04
N ARG A 126 -12.52 23.92 -20.72
CA ARG A 126 -11.43 24.56 -19.98
C ARG A 126 -10.16 23.73 -20.07
N VAL A 127 -9.01 24.38 -20.00
CA VAL A 127 -7.71 23.74 -19.85
C VAL A 127 -7.27 23.92 -18.40
N THR A 128 -6.73 22.86 -17.81
CA THR A 128 -6.18 22.88 -16.45
C THR A 128 -4.76 22.31 -16.47
N ASP A 129 -4.10 22.20 -15.32
CA ASP A 129 -2.81 21.54 -15.18
C ASP A 129 -2.96 20.18 -14.46
N ARG A 130 -1.87 19.40 -14.39
CA ARG A 130 -1.88 18.08 -13.74
C ARG A 130 -2.34 18.15 -12.28
N ARG A 131 -1.95 19.21 -11.56
CA ARG A 131 -2.26 19.42 -10.15
C ARG A 131 -3.76 19.53 -9.95
N HIS A 132 -4.40 20.42 -10.68
CA HIS A 132 -5.85 20.65 -10.58
C HIS A 132 -6.69 19.56 -11.25
N LEU A 133 -6.15 18.80 -12.22
CA LEU A 133 -6.80 17.59 -12.75
C LEU A 133 -6.98 16.51 -11.65
N TYR A 134 -6.07 16.49 -10.67
CA TYR A 134 -6.10 15.60 -9.51
C TYR A 134 -6.61 16.31 -8.26
N GLY A 135 -7.70 17.07 -8.40
CA GLY A 135 -8.23 17.94 -7.33
C GLY A 135 -8.47 17.27 -5.97
N LEU A 136 -8.78 15.96 -5.93
CA LEU A 136 -8.94 15.22 -4.66
C LEU A 136 -7.65 15.16 -3.83
N MET A 137 -6.48 15.28 -4.46
CA MET A 137 -5.16 15.32 -3.78
C MET A 137 -4.83 16.69 -3.16
N LEU A 138 -5.73 17.67 -3.32
CA LEU A 138 -5.55 19.07 -2.91
C LEU A 138 -6.75 19.61 -2.14
N GLU A 139 -7.78 18.79 -1.96
CA GLU A 139 -9.08 19.21 -1.45
C GLU A 139 -9.00 19.63 0.02
N GLU A 140 -8.08 19.05 0.79
CA GLU A 140 -7.85 19.40 2.20
C GLU A 140 -6.99 20.65 2.33
N GLY A 141 -6.20 20.97 1.30
CA GLY A 141 -5.34 22.14 1.29
C GLY A 141 -4.18 22.03 2.28
N ALA A 142 -3.70 20.82 2.53
CA ALA A 142 -2.64 20.57 3.50
C ALA A 142 -1.34 21.27 3.08
N PRO A 143 -0.57 21.83 4.03
CA PRO A 143 0.76 22.35 3.75
C PRO A 143 1.72 21.19 3.41
N PRO A 144 2.90 21.50 2.84
CA PRO A 144 3.97 20.50 2.72
C PRO A 144 4.25 19.84 4.08
N PRO A 145 4.48 18.52 4.15
CA PRO A 145 4.83 17.83 5.38
C PRO A 145 5.99 18.52 6.11
N ALA A 146 5.83 18.68 7.43
CA ALA A 146 6.88 19.29 8.25
C ALA A 146 8.09 18.37 8.33
N ARG A 147 9.29 18.96 8.27
CA ARG A 147 10.54 18.25 8.59
C ARG A 147 10.59 17.97 10.09
N LEU A 148 10.86 16.73 10.47
CA LEU A 148 10.84 16.28 11.85
C LEU A 148 12.25 16.17 12.43
N HIS A 149 12.38 16.20 13.76
CA HIS A 149 13.68 16.13 14.43
C HIS A 149 14.52 14.91 14.02
N ARG A 150 13.87 13.76 13.77
CA ARG A 150 14.55 12.56 13.26
C ARG A 150 15.16 12.77 11.87
N HIS A 151 14.54 13.57 11.00
CA HIS A 151 15.05 13.89 9.67
C HIS A 151 16.32 14.75 9.75
N ASP A 152 16.42 15.64 10.74
CA ASP A 152 17.64 16.40 10.98
C ASP A 152 18.77 15.47 11.44
N ARG A 153 18.47 14.61 12.42
CA ARG A 153 19.42 13.60 12.93
C ARG A 153 19.97 12.72 11.81
N TRP A 154 19.09 12.14 10.99
CA TRP A 154 19.45 11.31 9.84
C TRP A 154 20.41 11.99 8.87
N LEU A 155 20.30 13.31 8.69
CA LEU A 155 21.21 14.04 7.81
C LEU A 155 22.58 14.32 8.45
N THR A 156 22.67 14.32 9.78
CA THR A 156 23.89 14.66 10.53
C THR A 156 24.64 13.47 11.14
N GLU A 157 23.95 12.37 11.42
CA GLU A 157 24.54 11.16 12.00
C GLU A 157 25.30 10.38 10.92
N VAL A 158 26.40 9.74 11.35
CA VAL A 158 27.24 8.91 10.48
C VAL A 158 26.44 7.69 10.02
N ASN A 159 26.39 7.48 8.71
CA ASN A 159 25.77 6.31 8.09
C ASN A 159 26.65 5.85 6.93
N VAL A 160 27.24 4.66 7.05
CA VAL A 160 28.28 4.15 6.14
C VAL A 160 27.78 4.06 4.69
N VAL A 161 26.57 3.54 4.48
CA VAL A 161 25.97 3.38 3.15
C VAL A 161 25.78 4.74 2.48
N ARG A 162 25.08 5.66 3.15
CA ARG A 162 24.84 7.01 2.64
C ARG A 162 26.16 7.75 2.38
N GLU A 163 27.10 7.70 3.32
CA GLU A 163 28.40 8.36 3.16
C GLU A 163 29.18 7.79 1.98
N SER A 164 29.09 6.49 1.73
CA SER A 164 29.73 5.84 0.57
C SER A 164 29.11 6.30 -0.75
N ILE A 165 27.77 6.39 -0.80
CA ILE A 165 27.03 6.94 -1.94
C ILE A 165 27.41 8.41 -2.18
N ASP A 166 27.29 9.27 -1.17
CA ASP A 166 27.57 10.71 -1.27
C ASP A 166 29.03 10.95 -1.69
N ARG A 167 29.98 10.21 -1.09
CA ARG A 167 31.41 10.29 -1.43
C ARG A 167 31.69 9.87 -2.87
N LEU A 168 31.06 8.80 -3.36
CA LEU A 168 31.23 8.36 -4.74
C LEU A 168 30.69 9.40 -5.74
N ILE A 169 29.51 9.98 -5.45
CA ILE A 169 28.90 11.03 -6.26
C ILE A 169 29.83 12.24 -6.37
N GLU A 170 30.45 12.66 -5.26
CA GLU A 170 31.42 13.76 -5.25
C GLU A 170 32.69 13.41 -6.04
N GLN A 171 33.28 12.23 -5.79
CA GLN A 171 34.52 11.79 -6.43
C GLN A 171 34.39 11.61 -7.94
N LEU A 172 33.20 11.27 -8.43
CA LEU A 172 32.90 11.12 -9.85
C LEU A 172 32.20 12.34 -10.47
N GLU A 173 32.25 13.49 -9.79
CA GLU A 173 31.74 14.78 -10.27
C GLU A 173 30.27 14.70 -10.73
N ALA A 174 29.43 13.96 -10.00
CA ALA A 174 28.01 13.75 -10.30
C ALA A 174 27.07 14.60 -9.41
N THR A 175 27.59 15.46 -8.54
CA THR A 175 26.80 16.31 -7.63
C THR A 175 25.75 17.15 -8.36
N GLN A 176 26.09 17.75 -9.51
CA GLN A 176 25.13 18.54 -10.29
C GLN A 176 24.00 17.69 -10.88
N ALA A 177 24.30 16.44 -11.25
CA ALA A 177 23.30 15.50 -11.73
C ALA A 177 22.31 15.15 -10.62
N LEU A 178 22.82 14.85 -9.42
CA LEU A 178 22.00 14.64 -8.22
C LEU A 178 21.12 15.86 -7.89
N ASP A 179 21.68 17.07 -7.91
CA ASP A 179 20.94 18.29 -7.61
C ASP A 179 19.80 18.54 -8.62
N SER A 180 20.08 18.34 -9.91
CA SER A 180 19.06 18.50 -10.96
C SER A 180 17.95 17.45 -10.83
N LEU A 181 18.34 16.21 -10.50
CA LEU A 181 17.41 15.11 -10.25
C LEU A 181 16.52 15.37 -9.04
N ARG A 182 17.12 15.80 -7.92
CA ARG A 182 16.39 16.19 -6.71
C ARG A 182 15.37 17.30 -6.98
N GLN A 183 15.74 18.32 -7.74
CA GLN A 183 14.81 19.39 -8.14
C GLN A 183 13.64 18.85 -8.96
N ALA A 184 13.90 17.92 -9.90
CA ALA A 184 12.84 17.30 -10.70
C ALA A 184 11.89 16.45 -9.85
N LEU A 185 12.42 15.63 -8.93
CA LEU A 185 11.62 14.83 -8.00
C LEU A 185 10.72 15.72 -7.12
N MET A 186 11.29 16.80 -6.57
CA MET A 186 10.55 17.76 -5.75
C MET A 186 9.44 18.47 -6.54
N ALA A 187 9.74 18.92 -7.76
CA ALA A 187 8.76 19.60 -8.61
C ALA A 187 7.59 18.65 -8.97
N ASP A 188 7.88 17.40 -9.26
CA ASP A 188 6.84 16.40 -9.54
C ASP A 188 6.01 16.09 -8.30
N ALA A 189 6.64 15.86 -7.13
CA ALA A 189 5.92 15.62 -5.88
C ALA A 189 5.02 16.81 -5.50
N GLN A 190 5.46 18.05 -5.74
CA GLN A 190 4.64 19.26 -5.52
C GLN A 190 3.46 19.36 -6.49
N ALA A 191 3.61 18.87 -7.71
CA ALA A 191 2.54 18.89 -8.71
C ALA A 191 1.38 17.94 -8.37
N TYR A 192 1.56 17.00 -7.44
CA TYR A 192 0.49 16.12 -6.95
C TYR A 192 -0.16 16.61 -5.66
N GLY A 193 0.35 17.64 -5.01
CA GLY A 193 -0.15 18.10 -3.71
C GLY A 193 0.51 17.43 -2.50
N HIS A 194 -0.04 17.71 -1.32
CA HIS A 194 0.52 17.31 -0.03
C HIS A 194 -0.47 16.54 0.84
N ASP A 195 -1.76 16.56 0.50
CA ASP A 195 -2.83 15.91 1.27
C ASP A 195 -2.50 14.43 1.50
N GLY A 196 -2.50 14.03 2.78
CA GLY A 196 -2.23 12.66 3.22
C GLY A 196 -0.79 12.16 3.02
N ARG A 197 0.17 12.99 2.59
CA ARG A 197 1.55 12.56 2.38
C ARG A 197 2.30 12.44 3.71
N LEU A 198 2.84 11.26 3.99
CA LEU A 198 3.62 11.01 5.21
C LEU A 198 4.95 11.79 5.21
N PRO A 199 5.40 12.34 6.35
CA PRO A 199 6.67 13.07 6.43
C PRO A 199 7.90 12.24 6.03
N ASP A 200 7.90 10.95 6.35
CA ASP A 200 9.01 10.05 6.06
C ASP A 200 9.10 9.69 4.57
N VAL A 201 7.95 9.56 3.90
CA VAL A 201 7.87 9.41 2.44
C VAL A 201 8.35 10.70 1.76
N ASP A 202 7.90 11.85 2.24
CA ASP A 202 8.32 13.15 1.70
C ASP A 202 9.82 13.39 1.88
N PHE A 203 10.38 13.00 3.04
CA PHE A 203 11.82 13.02 3.29
C PHE A 203 12.58 12.15 2.28
N ALA A 204 12.15 10.90 2.06
CA ALA A 204 12.80 10.01 1.11
C ALA A 204 12.83 10.60 -0.30
N LEU A 205 11.72 11.18 -0.77
CA LEU A 205 11.62 11.84 -2.09
C LEU A 205 12.52 13.08 -2.22
N GLN A 206 12.84 13.76 -1.12
CA GLN A 206 13.67 14.97 -1.11
C GLN A 206 15.16 14.69 -0.91
N HIS A 207 15.51 13.51 -0.39
CA HIS A 207 16.88 13.15 -0.01
C HIS A 207 17.28 11.78 -0.58
N PRO A 208 17.54 11.67 -1.90
CA PRO A 208 17.72 10.36 -2.56
C PRO A 208 18.79 9.46 -1.96
N SER A 209 19.97 9.99 -1.60
CA SER A 209 21.03 9.19 -0.96
C SER A 209 20.73 8.79 0.50
N ALA A 210 19.73 9.41 1.11
CA ALA A 210 19.27 9.13 2.48
C ALA A 210 17.92 8.41 2.52
N ALA A 211 17.38 8.01 1.36
CA ALA A 211 16.01 7.50 1.24
C ALA A 211 15.78 6.15 1.94
N ALA A 212 16.84 5.40 2.26
CA ALA A 212 16.76 4.18 3.05
C ALA A 212 16.54 4.42 4.56
N LEU A 213 16.91 5.59 5.09
CA LEU A 213 16.90 5.85 6.54
C LEU A 213 15.52 5.72 7.21
N PRO A 214 14.39 6.14 6.61
CA PRO A 214 13.09 5.90 7.22
C PRO A 214 12.79 4.41 7.42
N VAL A 215 13.17 3.56 6.46
CA VAL A 215 13.01 2.10 6.52
C VAL A 215 13.95 1.50 7.57
N VAL A 216 15.27 1.77 7.45
CA VAL A 216 16.30 1.27 8.40
C VAL A 216 15.91 1.59 9.84
N THR A 217 15.55 2.85 10.11
CA THR A 217 15.28 3.28 11.48
C THR A 217 13.99 2.69 12.04
N LEU A 218 12.95 2.49 11.20
CA LEU A 218 11.73 1.85 11.66
C LEU A 218 11.97 0.37 11.93
N ALA A 219 12.67 -0.34 11.04
CA ALA A 219 13.02 -1.74 11.23
C ALA A 219 13.89 -1.94 12.50
N ASP A 220 14.88 -1.07 12.74
CA ASP A 220 15.67 -1.07 13.98
C ASP A 220 14.83 -0.88 15.26
N ASP A 221 13.84 0.03 15.20
CA ASP A 221 12.93 0.31 16.31
C ASP A 221 12.02 -0.90 16.58
N LEU A 222 11.70 -1.69 15.55
CA LEU A 222 10.86 -2.90 15.62
C LEU A 222 11.64 -4.13 16.12
N MET A 223 12.85 -4.37 15.58
CA MET A 223 13.74 -5.50 15.89
C MET A 223 14.51 -5.37 17.22
N LYS A 224 14.19 -4.39 18.08
CA LYS A 224 14.86 -4.19 19.38
C LYS A 224 16.35 -3.77 19.28
N ARG A 225 16.85 -3.25 18.15
CA ARG A 225 18.28 -2.95 17.96
C ARG A 225 18.76 -1.63 18.58
N ARG A 226 17.85 -0.73 18.96
CA ARG A 226 18.16 0.62 19.49
C ARG A 226 17.89 0.83 20.99
N ALA A 227 17.15 -0.07 21.66
CA ALA A 227 16.71 0.12 23.05
C ALA A 227 17.40 -0.86 24.03
N GLY A 228 17.89 -0.34 25.15
CA GLY A 228 18.56 -1.12 26.22
C GLY A 228 17.62 -1.85 27.19
N ASP A 229 16.31 -1.72 27.01
CA ASP A 229 15.25 -2.49 27.67
C ASP A 229 14.31 -3.00 26.56
N GLY A 230 13.82 -4.25 26.66
CA GLY A 230 13.07 -4.92 25.57
C GLY A 230 11.87 -4.11 25.06
N VAL A 231 11.72 -4.04 23.74
CA VAL A 231 10.59 -3.35 23.08
C VAL A 231 9.32 -4.17 23.26
N THR A 232 8.26 -3.54 23.77
CA THR A 232 6.93 -4.15 23.87
C THR A 232 6.18 -4.03 22.54
N THR A 233 5.18 -4.87 22.29
CA THR A 233 4.32 -4.78 21.11
C THR A 233 3.68 -3.39 20.99
N ALA A 234 3.26 -2.80 22.12
CA ALA A 234 2.75 -1.43 22.15
C ALA A 234 3.80 -0.40 21.71
N GLY A 235 5.05 -0.55 22.16
CA GLY A 235 6.16 0.30 21.72
C GLY A 235 6.43 0.21 20.22
N ARG A 236 6.22 -0.97 19.60
CA ARG A 236 6.27 -1.12 18.14
C ARG A 236 5.18 -0.31 17.43
N ILE A 237 3.95 -0.35 17.94
CA ILE A 237 2.85 0.49 17.42
C ILE A 237 3.17 1.98 17.59
N GLU A 238 3.77 2.39 18.71
CA GLU A 238 4.19 3.78 18.93
C GLU A 238 5.30 4.22 17.96
N SER A 239 6.27 3.35 17.66
CA SER A 239 7.31 3.60 16.65
C SER A 239 6.75 3.74 15.25
N MET A 240 5.72 2.96 14.90
CA MET A 240 4.94 3.14 13.68
C MET A 240 4.19 4.47 13.72
N ALA A 241 3.43 4.76 14.77
CA ALA A 241 2.65 5.99 14.92
C ALA A 241 3.49 7.27 14.82
N ALA A 242 4.75 7.22 15.28
CA ALA A 242 5.68 8.33 15.16
C ALA A 242 5.96 8.74 13.70
N ARG A 243 5.67 7.87 12.71
CA ARG A 243 5.83 8.11 11.27
C ARG A 243 4.68 8.94 10.68
N LEU A 244 3.58 9.11 11.40
CA LEU A 244 2.46 9.97 11.01
C LEU A 244 2.86 11.46 11.00
N PRO A 245 2.16 12.32 10.24
CA PRO A 245 2.28 13.77 10.37
C PRO A 245 2.05 14.21 11.81
N PRO A 246 2.72 15.26 12.33
CA PRO A 246 2.42 15.80 13.65
C PRO A 246 0.93 16.08 13.80
N ALA A 247 0.34 15.68 14.92
CA ALA A 247 -1.05 16.03 15.21
C ALA A 247 -1.20 17.55 15.12
N GLU A 248 -2.19 18.02 14.36
CA GLU A 248 -2.56 19.43 14.39
C GLU A 248 -2.96 19.74 15.83
N LEU A 249 -2.21 20.63 16.49
CA LEU A 249 -2.60 21.17 17.79
C LEU A 249 -3.86 21.99 17.57
N GLU A 250 -5.02 21.35 17.53
CA GLU A 250 -6.28 22.07 17.66
C GLU A 250 -6.28 22.68 19.06
N ALA A 251 -6.17 24.00 19.11
CA ALA A 251 -6.45 24.77 20.31
C ALA A 251 -7.86 24.40 20.77
N ASP A 252 -7.97 23.82 21.96
CA ASP A 252 -9.19 23.63 22.76
C ASP A 252 -10.49 24.09 22.06
N ASN A 253 -11.04 23.22 21.21
CA ASN A 253 -12.48 23.19 21.00
C ASN A 253 -13.07 22.09 21.87
N ASP A 254 -12.89 22.26 23.18
CA ASP A 254 -13.64 21.60 24.25
C ASP A 254 -15.10 22.11 24.29
N GLY A 255 -15.71 22.30 23.11
CA GLY A 255 -16.89 23.11 22.89
C GLY A 255 -17.85 22.47 21.89
N ALA A 256 -18.74 21.63 22.42
CA ALA A 256 -20.06 21.31 21.85
C ALA A 256 -20.27 20.02 21.01
N VAL A 257 -19.40 19.01 21.08
CA VAL A 257 -19.79 17.61 20.73
C VAL A 257 -19.57 16.61 21.89
N GLY A 258 -18.79 16.98 22.90
CA GLY A 258 -18.44 16.13 24.05
C GLY A 258 -19.51 15.94 25.14
N ARG A 259 -20.82 15.91 24.84
CA ARG A 259 -21.83 15.77 25.93
C ARG A 259 -23.14 15.03 25.64
N ALA A 260 -23.25 14.22 24.58
CA ALA A 260 -24.51 13.52 24.31
C ALA A 260 -24.43 12.11 23.68
N MET A 261 -23.26 11.44 23.59
CA MET A 261 -23.21 10.07 23.05
C MET A 261 -22.26 9.08 23.79
N ILE A 262 -21.87 9.37 25.03
CA ILE A 262 -21.06 8.45 25.85
C ILE A 262 -21.60 8.50 27.29
N ASP A 263 -22.86 8.09 27.47
CA ASP A 263 -23.48 7.95 28.80
C ASP A 263 -24.51 6.80 28.88
N ASP A 264 -24.77 6.08 27.78
CA ASP A 264 -25.29 4.71 27.91
C ASP A 264 -24.09 3.82 28.24
N ALA A 265 -23.71 3.91 29.52
CA ALA A 265 -22.87 2.95 30.19
C ALA A 265 -23.45 1.57 29.86
N ASP A 266 -22.77 0.83 28.99
CA ASP A 266 -23.14 -0.55 28.75
C ASP A 266 -23.24 -1.22 30.12
N THR A 267 -24.45 -1.66 30.44
CA THR A 267 -24.76 -2.18 31.76
C THR A 267 -23.85 -3.36 32.10
N VAL A 268 -23.33 -4.09 31.10
CA VAL A 268 -22.40 -5.20 31.32
C VAL A 268 -21.01 -4.71 31.72
N PHE A 269 -20.40 -3.77 30.99
CA PHE A 269 -19.11 -3.18 31.39
C PHE A 269 -19.20 -2.53 32.78
N THR A 270 -20.34 -1.88 33.08
CA THR A 270 -20.59 -1.27 34.40
C THR A 270 -20.79 -2.31 35.49
N GLN A 271 -21.51 -3.40 35.22
CA GLN A 271 -21.70 -4.52 36.16
C GLN A 271 -20.40 -5.26 36.46
N LEU A 272 -19.49 -5.30 35.48
CA LEU A 272 -18.17 -5.92 35.63
C LEU A 272 -17.12 -4.97 36.20
N ALA A 273 -17.43 -3.68 36.38
CA ALA A 273 -16.51 -2.73 37.00
C ALA A 273 -16.07 -3.21 38.39
N GLY A 274 -14.76 -3.26 38.62
CA GLY A 274 -14.16 -3.79 39.85
C GLY A 274 -14.07 -5.32 39.92
N SER A 275 -14.45 -6.04 38.85
CA SER A 275 -14.07 -7.45 38.69
C SER A 275 -12.60 -7.58 38.30
N PRO A 276 -11.92 -8.69 38.64
CA PRO A 276 -10.54 -8.93 38.19
C PRO A 276 -10.37 -8.90 36.66
N LEU A 277 -11.41 -9.28 35.91
CA LEU A 277 -11.38 -9.26 34.45
C LEU A 277 -11.46 -7.83 33.90
N TYR A 278 -12.20 -6.94 34.58
CA TYR A 278 -12.26 -5.55 34.18
C TYR A 278 -10.90 -4.87 34.30
N ASP A 279 -10.22 -5.06 35.43
CA ASP A 279 -8.91 -4.48 35.69
C ASP A 279 -7.82 -5.08 34.78
N ALA A 280 -7.94 -6.37 34.42
CA ALA A 280 -6.97 -7.05 33.58
C ALA A 280 -7.17 -6.81 32.07
N LEU A 281 -8.38 -6.45 31.62
CA LEU A 281 -8.70 -6.40 30.19
C LEU A 281 -9.79 -5.39 29.81
N LEU A 282 -10.98 -5.46 30.44
CA LEU A 282 -12.15 -4.75 29.90
C LEU A 282 -12.01 -3.23 29.95
N ASN A 283 -11.20 -2.71 30.89
CA ASN A 283 -10.86 -1.30 30.93
C ASN A 283 -10.12 -0.84 29.67
N ASP A 284 -9.16 -1.64 29.18
CA ASP A 284 -8.42 -1.34 27.94
C ASP A 284 -9.31 -1.47 26.72
N LEU A 285 -10.17 -2.49 26.68
CA LEU A 285 -11.17 -2.66 25.62
C LEU A 285 -12.10 -1.45 25.56
N TRP A 286 -12.62 -1.00 26.72
CA TRP A 286 -13.50 0.16 26.82
C TRP A 286 -12.82 1.45 26.32
N HIS A 287 -11.62 1.76 26.81
CA HIS A 287 -10.91 2.96 26.39
C HIS A 287 -10.51 2.94 24.91
N THR A 288 -10.21 1.76 24.37
CA THR A 288 -9.96 1.58 22.93
C THR A 288 -11.18 1.98 22.11
N GLY A 289 -12.38 1.53 22.49
CA GLY A 289 -13.61 1.90 21.80
C GLY A 289 -13.91 3.40 21.84
N GLN A 290 -13.56 4.07 22.94
CA GLN A 290 -13.67 5.53 23.09
C GLN A 290 -12.67 6.30 22.21
N LEU A 291 -11.45 5.79 22.04
CA LEU A 291 -10.47 6.37 21.13
C LEU A 291 -10.91 6.20 19.68
N VAL A 292 -11.35 4.99 19.30
CA VAL A 292 -11.90 4.72 17.97
C VAL A 292 -13.06 5.65 17.64
N THR A 293 -14.05 5.77 18.52
CA THR A 293 -15.21 6.63 18.27
C THR A 293 -14.82 8.10 18.03
N ARG A 294 -13.81 8.60 18.74
CA ARG A 294 -13.29 9.96 18.56
C ARG A 294 -12.43 10.13 17.31
N SER A 295 -11.82 9.04 16.83
CA SER A 295 -10.96 9.07 15.64
C SER A 295 -11.74 9.18 14.33
N LEU A 296 -13.02 8.78 14.33
CA LEU A 296 -13.81 8.71 13.12
C LEU A 296 -14.49 10.04 12.82
N PRO A 297 -14.51 10.49 11.56
CA PRO A 297 -15.33 11.62 11.15
C PRO A 297 -16.82 11.26 11.24
N ALA A 298 -17.68 12.27 11.22
CA ALA A 298 -19.13 12.08 11.22
C ALA A 298 -19.58 11.10 10.12
N ALA A 299 -20.50 10.20 10.46
CA ALA A 299 -21.05 9.25 9.51
C ALA A 299 -21.73 9.97 8.34
N ASP A 300 -21.41 9.53 7.13
CA ASP A 300 -22.20 9.86 5.95
C ASP A 300 -23.36 8.86 5.87
N PRO A 301 -24.61 9.29 6.11
CA PRO A 301 -25.75 8.37 6.17
C PRO A 301 -26.09 7.70 4.83
N GLU A 302 -25.54 8.19 3.72
CA GLU A 302 -25.71 7.58 2.39
C GLU A 302 -24.60 6.57 2.06
N MET A 303 -23.53 6.49 2.87
CA MET A 303 -22.39 5.61 2.63
C MET A 303 -22.55 4.26 3.31
N ASP A 304 -22.67 3.19 2.52
CA ASP A 304 -22.41 1.83 2.99
C ASP A 304 -20.90 1.60 3.01
N LEU A 305 -20.30 1.75 4.20
CA LEU A 305 -18.85 1.69 4.38
C LEU A 305 -18.27 0.34 3.93
N LEU A 306 -18.90 -0.77 4.32
CA LEU A 306 -18.43 -2.12 4.01
C LEU A 306 -18.48 -2.38 2.50
N ALA A 307 -19.61 -2.04 1.86
CA ALA A 307 -19.76 -2.21 0.41
C ALA A 307 -18.80 -1.30 -0.37
N SER A 308 -18.56 -0.08 0.12
CA SER A 308 -17.65 0.88 -0.52
C SER A 308 -16.20 0.43 -0.46
N VAL A 309 -15.76 -0.12 0.69
CA VAL A 309 -14.40 -0.67 0.85
C VAL A 309 -14.22 -1.91 -0.01
N ALA A 310 -15.18 -2.85 0.00
CA ALA A 310 -15.13 -4.03 -0.85
C ALA A 310 -15.02 -3.65 -2.34
N SER A 311 -15.88 -2.72 -2.80
CA SER A 311 -15.84 -2.19 -4.17
C SER A 311 -14.49 -1.55 -4.52
N LEU A 312 -13.88 -0.81 -3.59
CA LEU A 312 -12.59 -0.18 -3.80
C LEU A 312 -11.47 -1.22 -3.99
N ILE A 313 -11.41 -2.23 -3.13
CA ILE A 313 -10.36 -3.26 -3.20
C ILE A 313 -10.58 -4.18 -4.42
N ASP A 314 -11.83 -4.54 -4.75
CA ASP A 314 -12.14 -5.28 -5.98
C ASP A 314 -11.68 -4.53 -7.24
N ARG A 315 -11.91 -3.20 -7.27
CA ARG A 315 -11.38 -2.36 -8.33
C ARG A 315 -9.85 -2.41 -8.34
N PHE A 316 -9.21 -2.33 -7.19
CA PHE A 316 -7.77 -2.31 -7.07
C PHE A 316 -7.10 -3.62 -7.51
N ASP A 317 -7.72 -4.78 -7.26
CA ASP A 317 -7.29 -6.10 -7.78
C ASP A 317 -7.28 -6.13 -9.32
N THR A 318 -8.27 -5.50 -9.95
CA THR A 318 -8.39 -5.49 -11.42
C THR A 318 -7.60 -4.38 -12.11
N SER A 319 -7.50 -3.19 -11.49
CA SER A 319 -6.86 -2.01 -12.05
C SER A 319 -6.49 -0.97 -11.00
N PHE A 320 -5.25 -0.49 -11.07
CA PHE A 320 -4.73 0.64 -10.29
C PHE A 320 -5.36 1.99 -10.70
N TYR A 321 -6.12 2.01 -11.78
CA TYR A 321 -6.81 3.20 -12.27
C TYR A 321 -8.26 3.24 -11.80
N LEU A 322 -8.47 3.69 -10.57
CA LEU A 322 -9.80 3.79 -9.96
C LEU A 322 -10.78 4.61 -10.82
N GLY A 323 -10.27 5.57 -11.59
CA GLY A 323 -11.09 6.40 -12.46
C GLY A 323 -11.56 5.74 -13.75
N GLU A 324 -11.05 4.57 -14.13
CA GLU A 324 -11.38 3.88 -15.40
C GLU A 324 -12.61 2.97 -15.31
N GLY A 325 -13.21 2.85 -14.13
CA GLY A 325 -14.47 2.13 -13.93
C GLY A 325 -15.70 2.87 -14.46
N ASP A 326 -16.87 2.41 -14.04
CA ASP A 326 -18.10 3.17 -14.28
C ASP A 326 -18.07 4.51 -13.51
N ARG A 327 -18.82 5.50 -13.99
CA ARG A 327 -18.91 6.81 -13.35
C ARG A 327 -19.41 6.71 -11.91
N GLU A 328 -20.44 5.90 -11.66
CA GLU A 328 -21.07 5.77 -10.34
C GLU A 328 -20.09 5.13 -9.35
N GLU A 329 -19.41 4.07 -9.78
CA GLU A 329 -18.33 3.42 -9.02
C GLU A 329 -17.20 4.40 -8.69
N THR A 330 -16.74 5.19 -9.66
CA THR A 330 -15.69 6.21 -9.43
C THR A 330 -16.13 7.26 -8.40
N LEU A 331 -17.40 7.68 -8.44
CA LEU A 331 -17.95 8.63 -7.48
C LEU A 331 -18.03 8.03 -6.07
N GLN A 332 -18.40 6.75 -5.95
CA GLN A 332 -18.38 6.02 -4.68
C GLN A 332 -16.94 5.94 -4.12
N HIS A 333 -15.95 5.59 -4.95
CA HIS A 333 -14.54 5.59 -4.54
C HIS A 333 -14.07 6.98 -4.08
N ILE A 334 -14.44 8.05 -4.79
CA ILE A 334 -14.13 9.42 -4.36
C ILE A 334 -14.76 9.72 -2.99
N GLN A 335 -16.02 9.33 -2.76
CA GLN A 335 -16.73 9.58 -1.51
C GLN A 335 -16.06 8.87 -0.33
N ILE A 336 -15.74 7.58 -0.46
CA ILE A 336 -15.07 6.82 0.61
C ILE A 336 -13.66 7.34 0.89
N LEU A 337 -12.88 7.71 -0.14
CA LEU A 337 -11.55 8.26 0.05
C LEU A 337 -11.58 9.63 0.75
N ARG A 338 -12.58 10.48 0.45
CA ARG A 338 -12.79 11.76 1.17
C ARG A 338 -13.13 11.57 2.64
N TRP A 339 -13.88 10.51 2.95
CA TRP A 339 -14.22 10.17 4.32
C TRP A 339 -12.98 9.62 5.05
N ALA A 340 -12.26 8.70 4.44
CA ALA A 340 -11.11 8.04 5.05
C ALA A 340 -9.94 9.00 5.35
N LYS A 341 -9.71 10.03 4.53
CA LYS A 341 -8.67 11.03 4.79
C LYS A 341 -8.89 11.86 6.07
N LYS A 342 -10.13 11.91 6.58
CA LYS A 342 -10.49 12.66 7.78
C LYS A 342 -10.38 11.85 9.08
N VAL A 343 -9.95 10.60 9.00
CA VAL A 343 -9.76 9.74 10.17
C VAL A 343 -8.50 10.19 10.94
N ASP A 344 -8.63 10.38 12.25
CA ASP A 344 -7.50 10.70 13.12
C ASP A 344 -6.66 9.44 13.40
N LEU A 345 -5.55 9.32 12.66
CA LEU A 345 -4.64 8.20 12.79
C LEU A 345 -3.84 8.19 14.10
N HIS A 346 -3.72 9.31 14.81
CA HIS A 346 -3.06 9.33 16.14
C HIS A 346 -3.94 8.69 17.19
N LEU A 347 -5.23 9.03 17.20
CA LEU A 347 -6.19 8.38 18.09
C LEU A 347 -6.36 6.89 17.73
N MET A 348 -6.33 6.55 16.44
CA MET A 348 -6.36 5.15 15.98
C MET A 348 -5.12 4.38 16.46
N ALA A 349 -3.92 4.96 16.30
CA ALA A 349 -2.68 4.34 16.77
C ALA A 349 -2.66 4.18 18.29
N ALA A 350 -3.14 5.17 19.04
CA ALA A 350 -3.28 5.08 20.49
C ALA A 350 -4.24 3.97 20.91
N ALA A 351 -5.33 3.76 20.17
CA ALA A 351 -6.27 2.66 20.39
C ALA A 351 -5.59 1.30 20.15
N LEU A 352 -4.89 1.16 19.02
CA LEU A 352 -4.17 -0.06 18.66
C LEU A 352 -3.06 -0.40 19.65
N ALA A 353 -2.30 0.59 20.14
CA ALA A 353 -1.24 0.40 21.12
C ALA A 353 -1.78 -0.16 22.46
N ARG A 354 -3.01 0.20 22.86
CA ARG A 354 -3.65 -0.39 24.05
C ARG A 354 -3.96 -1.87 23.87
N MET A 355 -4.43 -2.26 22.68
CA MET A 355 -4.65 -3.68 22.37
C MET A 355 -3.33 -4.44 22.30
N ALA A 356 -2.31 -3.85 21.70
CA ALA A 356 -0.97 -4.42 21.64
C ALA A 356 -0.34 -4.66 23.03
N ALA A 357 -0.60 -3.79 24.01
CA ALA A 357 -0.12 -3.99 25.38
C ALA A 357 -0.69 -5.24 26.07
N LEU A 358 -1.79 -5.82 25.56
CA LEU A 358 -2.39 -7.03 26.11
C LEU A 358 -1.59 -8.29 25.79
N SER A 359 -0.71 -8.26 24.77
CA SER A 359 0.17 -9.40 24.43
C SER A 359 1.42 -9.48 25.32
N ASP A 360 1.65 -8.47 26.17
CA ASP A 360 2.76 -8.52 27.12
C ASP A 360 2.61 -9.72 28.06
N PRO A 361 3.70 -10.48 28.35
CA PRO A 361 3.63 -11.68 29.20
C PRO A 361 3.03 -11.43 30.59
N THR A 362 3.17 -10.22 31.13
CA THR A 362 2.56 -9.85 32.43
C THR A 362 1.05 -9.61 32.30
N ALA A 363 0.60 -8.98 31.21
CA ALA A 363 -0.82 -8.79 30.92
C ALA A 363 -1.50 -10.16 30.67
N LEU A 364 -0.96 -11.01 29.81
CA LEU A 364 -1.48 -12.35 29.54
C LEU A 364 -1.61 -13.20 30.81
N ARG A 365 -0.61 -13.17 31.71
CA ARG A 365 -0.72 -13.85 33.03
C ARG A 365 -1.86 -13.30 33.88
N SER A 366 -2.08 -11.99 33.86
CA SER A 366 -3.17 -11.34 34.60
C SER A 366 -4.53 -11.72 34.01
N ILE A 367 -4.68 -11.65 32.69
CA ILE A 367 -5.89 -12.00 31.93
C ILE A 367 -6.24 -13.47 32.15
N ARG A 368 -5.29 -14.39 31.95
CA ARG A 368 -5.47 -15.83 32.20
C ARG A 368 -5.96 -16.12 33.62
N LYS A 369 -5.38 -15.43 34.62
CA LYS A 369 -5.79 -15.58 36.02
C LYS A 369 -7.19 -15.02 36.25
N ALA A 370 -7.52 -13.85 35.71
CA ALA A 370 -8.82 -13.23 35.86
C ALA A 370 -9.92 -14.08 35.20
N ALA A 371 -9.72 -14.46 33.93
CA ALA A 371 -10.67 -15.26 33.15
C ALA A 371 -10.95 -16.63 33.80
N ARG A 372 -9.92 -17.33 34.28
CA ARG A 372 -10.09 -18.62 34.99
C ARG A 372 -10.96 -18.53 36.25
N ASN A 373 -10.91 -17.39 36.94
CA ASN A 373 -11.59 -17.14 38.21
C ASN A 373 -12.98 -16.51 38.04
N MET A 374 -13.40 -16.20 36.81
CA MET A 374 -14.77 -15.76 36.56
C MET A 374 -15.76 -16.88 36.92
N PRO A 375 -16.94 -16.53 37.49
CA PRO A 375 -17.99 -17.51 37.73
C PRO A 375 -18.49 -18.05 36.39
N VAL A 376 -18.94 -19.31 36.37
CA VAL A 376 -19.63 -19.84 35.19
C VAL A 376 -20.95 -19.10 35.03
N HIS A 377 -21.13 -18.45 33.89
CA HIS A 377 -22.33 -17.66 33.58
C HIS A 377 -22.53 -17.61 32.07
N ILE A 378 -23.69 -18.04 31.58
CA ILE A 378 -24.01 -18.04 30.15
C ILE A 378 -25.38 -17.38 30.01
N ASP A 379 -25.46 -16.27 29.28
CA ASP A 379 -26.75 -15.65 28.96
C ASP A 379 -27.60 -16.64 28.13
N ASP A 380 -28.91 -16.72 28.43
CA ASP A 380 -29.83 -17.73 27.87
C ASP A 380 -29.97 -17.65 26.34
N ASP A 381 -29.61 -16.52 25.74
CA ASP A 381 -29.66 -16.23 24.31
C ASP A 381 -28.32 -16.43 23.58
N LEU A 382 -27.34 -17.09 24.22
CA LEU A 382 -26.08 -17.47 23.57
C LEU A 382 -26.36 -18.22 22.25
N PRO A 383 -25.89 -17.71 21.09
CA PRO A 383 -26.07 -18.38 19.82
C PRO A 383 -25.42 -19.76 19.80
N THR A 384 -26.05 -20.72 19.14
CA THR A 384 -25.47 -22.06 18.88
C THR A 384 -24.21 -22.02 18.03
N ALA A 385 -23.90 -20.86 17.44
CA ALA A 385 -22.66 -20.58 16.74
C ALA A 385 -21.45 -20.55 17.69
N PHE A 386 -21.67 -20.39 19.00
CA PHE A 386 -20.66 -20.59 20.03
C PHE A 386 -20.94 -21.92 20.72
N SER A 387 -20.02 -22.87 20.63
CA SER A 387 -20.21 -24.22 21.18
C SER A 387 -18.90 -24.82 21.66
N GLY A 388 -18.97 -25.83 22.54
CA GLY A 388 -17.80 -26.40 23.20
C GLY A 388 -17.86 -26.21 24.71
N ASP A 389 -16.70 -26.03 25.34
CA ASP A 389 -16.51 -25.76 26.77
C ASP A 389 -16.64 -24.26 27.08
N ILE A 390 -17.76 -23.64 26.70
CA ILE A 390 -18.02 -22.22 27.00
C ILE A 390 -18.28 -22.04 28.49
N ARG A 391 -17.46 -21.24 29.17
CA ARG A 391 -17.53 -21.04 30.63
C ARG A 391 -18.20 -19.74 31.02
N TYR A 392 -18.01 -18.69 30.22
CA TYR A 392 -18.64 -17.39 30.45
C TYR A 392 -19.12 -16.83 29.12
N ALA A 393 -20.34 -16.31 29.05
CA ALA A 393 -20.80 -15.58 27.89
C ALA A 393 -21.83 -14.52 28.28
N ARG A 394 -21.58 -13.27 27.88
CA ARG A 394 -22.52 -12.16 28.06
C ARG A 394 -22.64 -11.27 26.83
N HIS A 395 -23.86 -10.85 26.53
CA HIS A 395 -24.10 -9.93 25.42
C HIS A 395 -23.92 -8.47 25.88
N THR A 396 -23.01 -7.76 25.23
CA THR A 396 -22.70 -6.34 25.47
C THR A 396 -23.25 -5.48 24.33
N ALA A 397 -23.25 -4.17 24.48
CA ALA A 397 -23.56 -3.22 23.41
C ALA A 397 -22.59 -3.31 22.23
N TRP A 398 -21.39 -3.87 22.44
CA TRP A 398 -20.38 -4.05 21.38
C TRP A 398 -20.36 -5.45 20.79
N GLY A 399 -21.15 -6.39 21.34
CA GLY A 399 -21.19 -7.79 20.93
C GLY A 399 -20.94 -8.74 22.09
N TRP A 400 -20.71 -10.02 21.80
CA TRP A 400 -20.50 -11.04 22.82
C TRP A 400 -19.13 -10.90 23.50
N LEU A 401 -19.11 -10.99 24.84
CA LEU A 401 -17.93 -11.24 25.66
C LEU A 401 -17.95 -12.70 26.09
N ILE A 402 -16.97 -13.48 25.63
CA ILE A 402 -16.92 -14.94 25.80
C ILE A 402 -15.61 -15.35 26.47
N ILE A 403 -15.70 -16.32 27.39
CA ILE A 403 -14.55 -17.05 27.92
C ILE A 403 -14.72 -18.53 27.61
N GLY A 404 -13.82 -19.04 26.78
CA GLY A 404 -13.67 -20.42 26.39
C GLY A 404 -13.05 -21.29 27.47
N GLY A 405 -13.06 -22.58 27.18
CA GLY A 405 -12.70 -23.63 28.10
C GLY A 405 -11.27 -24.07 27.94
N LYS A 406 -11.01 -25.34 28.23
CA LYS A 406 -9.76 -26.02 27.80
C LYS A 406 -10.00 -27.11 26.76
N GLY A 407 -11.25 -27.26 26.34
CA GLY A 407 -11.65 -28.22 25.33
C GLY A 407 -11.97 -27.50 24.04
N SER A 408 -11.95 -28.24 22.94
CA SER A 408 -12.24 -27.70 21.61
C SER A 408 -13.56 -26.95 21.54
N ASN A 409 -13.46 -25.69 21.18
CA ASN A 409 -14.50 -24.70 21.03
C ASN A 409 -14.69 -24.37 19.55
N VAL A 410 -15.90 -23.94 19.22
CA VAL A 410 -16.23 -23.42 17.90
C VAL A 410 -16.83 -22.04 18.08
N TYR A 411 -16.21 -21.06 17.44
CA TYR A 411 -16.61 -19.65 17.43
C TYR A 411 -17.05 -19.25 16.02
N ALA A 412 -18.34 -19.32 15.73
CA ALA A 412 -18.88 -19.15 14.38
C ALA A 412 -19.82 -17.94 14.18
N GLN A 413 -19.85 -16.98 15.11
CA GLN A 413 -20.57 -15.70 14.96
C GLN A 413 -19.85 -14.53 15.63
N ASP A 414 -19.89 -13.32 15.02
CA ASP A 414 -19.18 -12.10 15.42
C ASP A 414 -19.30 -11.81 16.94
N ALA A 415 -18.16 -11.54 17.59
CA ALA A 415 -18.04 -11.29 19.03
C ALA A 415 -17.16 -10.06 19.30
N ALA A 416 -17.42 -9.36 20.41
CA ALA A 416 -16.61 -8.22 20.83
C ALA A 416 -15.30 -8.68 21.48
N CYS A 417 -15.34 -9.78 22.25
CA CYS A 417 -14.15 -10.29 22.90
C CYS A 417 -14.30 -11.78 23.16
N ILE A 418 -13.30 -12.55 22.73
CA ILE A 418 -13.14 -13.97 23.05
C ILE A 418 -11.83 -14.11 23.83
N ILE A 419 -11.88 -14.83 24.95
CA ILE A 419 -10.72 -15.25 25.72
C ILE A 419 -10.77 -16.77 25.82
N ASP A 420 -9.95 -17.48 25.07
CA ASP A 420 -9.81 -18.92 25.23
C ASP A 420 -8.74 -19.25 26.29
N LEU A 421 -8.96 -20.32 27.05
CA LEU A 421 -7.99 -20.79 28.06
C LEU A 421 -7.14 -21.97 27.56
N GLY A 422 -7.45 -22.45 26.34
CA GLY A 422 -6.66 -23.28 25.43
C GLY A 422 -7.42 -24.47 24.83
N GLY A 423 -6.72 -25.28 24.04
CA GLY A 423 -7.23 -26.46 23.34
C GLY A 423 -7.53 -26.14 21.87
N ASP A 424 -7.49 -27.17 21.02
CA ASP A 424 -7.60 -26.99 19.56
C ASP A 424 -9.01 -26.51 19.14
N ASP A 425 -9.07 -25.24 18.75
CA ASP A 425 -10.27 -24.46 18.54
C ASP A 425 -10.49 -24.08 17.07
N LEU A 426 -11.75 -23.78 16.76
CA LEU A 426 -12.18 -23.39 15.42
C LEU A 426 -12.88 -22.04 15.43
N TYR A 427 -12.16 -21.02 14.95
CA TYR A 427 -12.65 -19.67 14.73
C TYR A 427 -13.14 -19.56 13.30
N LEU A 428 -14.45 -19.75 13.09
CA LEU A 428 -15.08 -19.53 11.79
C LEU A 428 -15.47 -18.07 11.68
N GLY A 429 -15.70 -17.62 10.43
CA GLY A 429 -16.22 -16.31 10.07
C GLY A 429 -17.38 -15.83 10.95
N GLY A 430 -16.99 -15.31 12.12
CA GLY A 430 -17.78 -15.29 13.32
C GLY A 430 -16.89 -14.97 14.54
N GLY A 431 -15.64 -15.40 14.63
CA GLY A 431 -14.67 -14.76 15.53
C GLY A 431 -14.33 -13.30 15.14
N ARG A 432 -15.13 -12.65 14.29
CA ARG A 432 -14.81 -11.37 13.70
C ARG A 432 -14.75 -10.31 14.76
N VAL A 433 -13.56 -9.74 14.80
CA VAL A 433 -13.41 -8.33 14.99
C VAL A 433 -13.47 -7.67 13.63
N ALA A 434 -14.65 -7.30 13.16
CA ALA A 434 -14.73 -6.21 12.22
C ALA A 434 -15.19 -5.03 13.04
N ALA A 435 -14.27 -4.10 13.32
CA ALA A 435 -14.78 -2.80 13.64
C ALA A 435 -15.58 -2.32 12.43
N THR A 436 -16.82 -1.91 12.68
CA THR A 436 -17.73 -1.30 11.72
C THR A 436 -18.52 -0.26 12.50
N PHE A 437 -19.22 0.66 11.83
CA PHE A 437 -19.96 1.71 12.53
C PHE A 437 -20.95 1.09 13.56
N GLY A 438 -20.65 1.21 14.86
CA GLY A 438 -21.41 0.60 15.97
C GLY A 438 -20.69 -0.50 16.77
N HIS A 439 -19.62 -1.09 16.25
CA HIS A 439 -18.77 -2.07 16.93
C HIS A 439 -17.32 -1.58 16.86
N PRO A 440 -16.82 -0.80 17.83
CA PRO A 440 -15.56 -0.07 17.65
C PRO A 440 -14.31 -0.93 17.88
N VAL A 441 -14.45 -2.07 18.57
CA VAL A 441 -13.35 -2.95 18.95
C VAL A 441 -13.79 -4.38 18.82
N GLY A 442 -12.82 -5.24 18.56
CA GLY A 442 -12.90 -6.61 18.98
C GLY A 442 -11.53 -7.22 19.22
N LEU A 443 -11.55 -8.36 19.91
CA LEU A 443 -10.35 -8.99 20.42
C LEU A 443 -10.52 -10.50 20.53
N ILE A 444 -9.53 -11.26 20.07
CA ILE A 444 -9.32 -12.65 20.44
C ILE A 444 -8.03 -12.73 21.26
N ILE A 445 -8.10 -13.40 22.40
CA ILE A 445 -6.92 -13.86 23.13
C ILE A 445 -7.05 -15.37 23.25
N ASP A 446 -6.25 -16.12 22.50
CA ASP A 446 -6.07 -17.54 22.72
C ASP A 446 -4.85 -17.74 23.64
N LEU A 447 -4.92 -18.76 24.50
CA LEU A 447 -3.86 -19.10 25.44
C LEU A 447 -3.25 -20.49 25.18
N GLY A 448 -3.58 -21.08 24.03
CA GLY A 448 -2.80 -22.07 23.32
C GLY A 448 -3.59 -23.30 22.87
N GLY A 449 -3.19 -23.92 21.78
CA GLY A 449 -3.89 -25.02 21.09
C GLY A 449 -3.49 -25.02 19.62
N ASP A 450 -3.71 -26.11 18.89
CA ASP A 450 -3.47 -26.08 17.43
C ASP A 450 -4.75 -25.55 16.74
N ASP A 451 -4.83 -24.25 16.54
CA ASP A 451 -6.05 -23.51 16.26
C ASP A 451 -6.25 -23.21 14.77
N ARG A 452 -7.52 -22.94 14.43
CA ARG A 452 -7.93 -22.68 13.04
C ARG A 452 -8.77 -21.44 12.94
N TYR A 453 -8.19 -20.39 12.37
CA TYR A 453 -8.80 -19.11 12.10
C TYR A 453 -9.24 -19.01 10.64
N ILE A 454 -10.46 -19.42 10.32
CA ILE A 454 -10.96 -19.56 8.95
C ILE A 454 -12.11 -18.59 8.65
N ASP A 455 -11.85 -17.59 7.79
CA ASP A 455 -12.86 -16.65 7.31
C ASP A 455 -12.78 -16.37 5.80
N ARG A 456 -13.79 -16.83 5.07
CA ARG A 456 -13.88 -16.68 3.60
C ARG A 456 -14.73 -15.50 3.14
N ARG A 457 -15.09 -14.59 4.04
CA ARG A 457 -15.85 -13.38 3.71
C ARG A 457 -14.91 -12.26 3.26
N HIS A 458 -15.46 -11.13 2.78
CA HIS A 458 -14.67 -9.97 2.30
C HIS A 458 -13.87 -9.25 3.39
N VAL A 459 -14.26 -9.45 4.64
CA VAL A 459 -13.53 -8.99 5.83
C VAL A 459 -13.28 -10.23 6.66
N GLY A 460 -12.04 -10.65 6.76
CA GLY A 460 -11.60 -11.85 7.45
C GLY A 460 -11.38 -11.64 8.94
N VAL A 461 -10.69 -12.61 9.54
CA VAL A 461 -10.24 -12.57 10.94
C VAL A 461 -9.13 -11.51 11.11
N ALA A 462 -9.05 -10.87 12.28
CA ALA A 462 -8.12 -9.76 12.56
C ALA A 462 -8.18 -8.61 11.55
N ALA A 463 -9.37 -8.16 11.13
CA ALA A 463 -9.50 -7.11 10.12
C ALA A 463 -10.48 -6.00 10.47
N ALA A 464 -10.05 -4.74 10.36
CA ALA A 464 -10.83 -3.60 10.83
C ALA A 464 -11.24 -2.63 9.71
N ILE A 465 -12.48 -2.15 9.76
CA ILE A 465 -12.97 -1.04 8.93
C ILE A 465 -13.53 0.05 9.86
N ALA A 466 -12.83 1.16 10.06
CA ALA A 466 -13.28 2.18 11.01
C ALA A 466 -13.30 1.71 12.49
N GLY A 467 -12.24 1.02 12.92
CA GLY A 467 -11.94 0.79 14.33
C GLY A 467 -10.79 -0.18 14.53
N VAL A 468 -10.78 -0.95 15.62
CA VAL A 468 -9.61 -1.75 16.01
C VAL A 468 -9.91 -3.25 16.12
N ALA A 469 -9.04 -4.07 15.51
CA ALA A 469 -9.03 -5.52 15.58
C ALA A 469 -7.72 -6.09 16.11
N ALA A 470 -7.79 -7.10 16.97
CA ALA A 470 -6.62 -7.82 17.47
C ALA A 470 -6.87 -9.32 17.63
N ILE A 471 -5.89 -10.13 17.24
CA ILE A 471 -5.69 -11.52 17.72
C ILE A 471 -4.38 -11.54 18.50
N ILE A 472 -4.40 -12.22 19.63
CA ILE A 472 -3.20 -12.56 20.40
C ILE A 472 -3.28 -14.06 20.65
N ASP A 473 -2.51 -14.82 19.87
CA ASP A 473 -2.23 -16.23 20.10
C ASP A 473 -0.94 -16.36 20.92
N THR A 474 -0.75 -17.47 21.63
CA THR A 474 0.43 -17.64 22.49
C THR A 474 1.21 -18.94 22.28
N GLU A 475 0.58 -20.01 21.80
CA GLU A 475 1.18 -21.34 21.70
C GLU A 475 0.35 -22.22 20.74
N GLY A 476 0.92 -22.76 19.67
CA GLY A 476 0.20 -23.72 18.82
C GLY A 476 0.78 -23.81 17.42
N ASP A 477 0.54 -24.90 16.68
CA ASP A 477 0.78 -24.89 15.23
C ASP A 477 -0.53 -24.51 14.50
N ASP A 478 -0.65 -23.23 14.14
CA ASP A 478 -1.91 -22.60 13.76
C ASP A 478 -2.13 -22.46 12.26
N LEU A 479 -3.42 -22.43 11.88
CA LEU A 479 -3.85 -22.08 10.54
C LEU A 479 -4.67 -20.80 10.55
N TYR A 480 -4.12 -19.76 9.94
CA TYR A 480 -4.84 -18.54 9.60
C TYR A 480 -5.26 -18.59 8.12
N GLU A 481 -6.55 -18.69 7.82
CA GLU A 481 -7.10 -18.67 6.45
C GLU A 481 -8.09 -17.51 6.26
N GLY A 482 -7.71 -16.54 5.42
CA GLY A 482 -8.56 -15.43 4.98
C GLY A 482 -8.92 -15.50 3.49
N ALA A 483 -10.02 -14.87 3.08
CA ALA A 483 -10.24 -14.55 1.67
C ALA A 483 -9.70 -13.15 1.35
N MET A 484 -10.24 -12.13 2.02
CA MET A 484 -9.95 -10.74 1.73
C MET A 484 -10.01 -9.93 3.02
N MET A 485 -9.13 -8.93 3.15
CA MET A 485 -8.99 -8.15 4.39
C MET A 485 -8.84 -9.07 5.60
N ALA A 486 -7.71 -9.74 5.79
CA ALA A 486 -7.51 -10.70 6.88
C ALA A 486 -6.09 -10.62 7.46
N GLN A 487 -5.85 -11.27 8.60
CA GLN A 487 -4.50 -11.41 9.19
C GLN A 487 -3.84 -10.04 9.39
N ALA A 488 -4.40 -9.23 10.29
CA ALA A 488 -4.01 -7.84 10.52
C ALA A 488 -4.22 -6.94 9.28
N ALA A 489 -5.47 -6.81 8.81
CA ALA A 489 -5.81 -5.92 7.69
C ALA A 489 -6.70 -4.73 8.13
N ALA A 490 -6.39 -3.50 7.73
CA ALA A 490 -7.12 -2.32 8.18
C ALA A 490 -7.48 -1.32 7.06
N PHE A 491 -8.73 -0.89 7.01
CA PHE A 491 -9.14 0.30 6.25
C PHE A 491 -9.70 1.35 7.23
N ALA A 492 -9.14 2.56 7.24
CA ALA A 492 -9.58 3.60 8.18
C ALA A 492 -9.54 3.12 9.66
N GLY A 493 -8.60 2.23 10.01
CA GLY A 493 -8.64 1.42 11.24
C GLY A 493 -7.26 1.01 11.74
N GLY A 494 -7.24 0.23 12.82
CA GLY A 494 -6.08 -0.44 13.38
C GLY A 494 -6.26 -1.96 13.39
N ALA A 495 -5.27 -2.73 12.95
CA ALA A 495 -5.34 -4.19 13.01
C ALA A 495 -4.03 -4.78 13.56
N LEU A 496 -4.16 -5.78 14.44
CA LEU A 496 -3.08 -6.49 15.08
C LEU A 496 -3.30 -8.00 14.97
N LEU A 497 -2.24 -8.73 14.67
CA LEU A 497 -2.14 -10.16 14.91
C LEU A 497 -0.80 -10.38 15.60
N VAL A 498 -0.82 -11.02 16.76
CA VAL A 498 0.38 -11.47 17.46
C VAL A 498 0.29 -12.98 17.60
N ASP A 499 1.23 -13.69 16.98
CA ASP A 499 1.57 -15.06 17.31
C ASP A 499 2.88 -15.07 18.11
N GLN A 500 2.97 -15.89 19.16
CA GLN A 500 4.17 -15.93 20.02
C GLN A 500 5.01 -17.19 19.83
N SER A 501 4.46 -18.24 19.20
CA SER A 501 5.10 -19.54 19.07
C SER A 501 4.22 -20.50 18.26
N GLY A 502 4.79 -21.05 17.20
CA GLY A 502 4.17 -22.10 16.41
C GLY A 502 4.97 -22.41 15.17
N ASP A 503 4.70 -23.49 14.45
CA ASP A 503 5.02 -23.54 13.02
C ASP A 503 3.72 -23.26 12.24
N ASP A 504 3.52 -22.02 11.81
CA ASP A 504 2.23 -21.47 11.41
C ASP A 504 2.03 -21.34 9.91
N VAL A 505 0.75 -21.32 9.52
CA VAL A 505 0.35 -21.19 8.12
C VAL A 505 -0.64 -20.03 7.95
N TYR A 506 -0.18 -18.99 7.26
CA TYR A 506 -0.97 -17.81 6.90
C TYR A 506 -1.36 -17.85 5.42
N LEU A 507 -2.64 -18.12 5.13
CA LEU A 507 -3.19 -18.14 3.77
C LEU A 507 -4.19 -17.00 3.55
N SER A 508 -4.06 -16.26 2.46
CA SER A 508 -5.05 -15.27 2.03
C SER A 508 -5.14 -15.13 0.51
N ASP A 509 -6.19 -14.48 -0.01
CA ASP A 509 -6.22 -14.03 -1.41
C ASP A 509 -5.74 -12.57 -1.47
N LEU A 510 -6.51 -11.62 -0.95
CA LEU A 510 -6.23 -10.19 -1.16
C LEU A 510 -6.18 -9.39 0.13
N TYR A 511 -5.30 -8.39 0.17
CA TYR A 511 -5.32 -7.35 1.21
C TYR A 511 -5.18 -7.94 2.63
N ALA A 512 -4.03 -8.50 2.97
CA ALA A 512 -3.88 -9.30 4.19
C ALA A 512 -2.45 -9.28 4.76
N GLN A 513 -2.20 -9.98 5.86
CA GLN A 513 -0.85 -10.19 6.40
C GLN A 513 -0.14 -8.86 6.69
N GLY A 514 -0.71 -8.05 7.60
CA GLY A 514 -0.18 -6.74 7.95
C GLY A 514 -0.39 -5.70 6.84
N SER A 515 -1.65 -5.48 6.43
CA SER A 515 -1.99 -4.57 5.32
C SER A 515 -2.92 -3.43 5.73
N ALA A 516 -2.67 -2.20 5.25
CA ALA A 516 -3.53 -1.07 5.61
C ALA A 516 -3.72 0.03 4.55
N MET A 517 -4.83 0.77 4.66
CA MET A 517 -5.18 1.99 3.93
C MET A 517 -5.83 2.96 4.93
N PHE A 518 -5.33 4.18 5.03
CA PHE A 518 -5.74 5.17 6.02
C PHE A 518 -5.76 4.58 7.45
N GLY A 519 -4.75 3.80 7.80
CA GLY A 519 -4.77 3.00 9.02
C GLY A 519 -3.41 2.47 9.42
N LEU A 520 -3.40 1.68 10.49
CA LEU A 520 -2.22 0.98 10.98
C LEU A 520 -2.47 -0.53 11.00
N ALA A 521 -1.48 -1.31 10.59
CA ALA A 521 -1.55 -2.78 10.64
C ALA A 521 -0.20 -3.37 11.07
N LEU A 522 -0.22 -4.27 12.05
CA LEU A 522 0.94 -5.07 12.46
C LEU A 522 0.54 -6.55 12.50
N LEU A 523 1.17 -7.36 11.66
CA LEU A 523 1.29 -8.80 11.90
C LEU A 523 2.65 -9.01 12.57
N LEU A 524 2.65 -9.62 13.75
CA LEU A 524 3.83 -10.01 14.50
C LEU A 524 3.80 -11.52 14.69
N ASP A 525 4.79 -12.20 14.15
CA ASP A 525 5.14 -13.56 14.52
C ASP A 525 6.46 -13.54 15.30
N GLU A 526 6.53 -14.23 16.44
CA GLU A 526 7.72 -14.21 17.30
C GLU A 526 8.64 -15.42 17.11
N LYS A 527 8.11 -16.58 16.72
CA LYS A 527 8.89 -17.82 16.61
C LYS A 527 8.14 -18.81 15.74
N GLY A 528 8.85 -19.39 14.79
CA GLY A 528 8.32 -20.51 14.04
C GLY A 528 9.16 -20.91 12.86
N ALA A 529 8.60 -21.70 11.98
CA ALA A 529 9.07 -21.81 10.60
C ALA A 529 7.82 -21.77 9.73
N ASP A 530 7.53 -20.57 9.24
CA ASP A 530 6.19 -20.15 8.89
C ASP A 530 5.97 -20.04 7.38
N LEU A 531 4.71 -20.22 6.98
CA LEU A 531 4.28 -20.03 5.60
C LEU A 531 3.34 -18.85 5.47
N TYR A 532 3.81 -17.79 4.83
CA TYR A 532 3.00 -16.67 4.40
C TYR A 532 2.65 -16.78 2.92
N SER A 533 1.39 -17.05 2.59
CA SER A 533 0.93 -17.08 1.20
C SER A 533 -0.28 -16.20 0.93
N ALA A 534 -0.13 -15.27 -0.02
CA ALA A 534 -1.21 -14.41 -0.47
C ALA A 534 -1.19 -14.21 -2.00
N ALA A 535 -2.31 -13.77 -2.60
CA ALA A 535 -2.31 -13.40 -4.01
C ALA A 535 -1.73 -12.02 -4.24
N GLN A 536 -2.31 -10.97 -3.62
CA GLN A 536 -1.82 -9.59 -3.75
C GLN A 536 -2.16 -8.68 -2.57
N PHE A 537 -1.43 -7.57 -2.46
CA PHE A 537 -1.64 -6.53 -1.43
C PHE A 537 -1.44 -7.08 -0.03
N ALA A 538 -0.36 -7.81 0.20
CA ALA A 538 -0.14 -8.50 1.46
C ALA A 538 1.29 -8.37 1.98
N GLN A 539 1.56 -8.93 3.16
CA GLN A 539 2.91 -9.06 3.71
C GLN A 539 3.55 -7.67 3.88
N GLY A 540 2.93 -6.82 4.69
CA GLY A 540 3.39 -5.44 4.88
C GLY A 540 3.01 -4.46 3.76
N PHE A 541 1.79 -4.56 3.21
CA PHE A 541 1.30 -3.63 2.19
C PHE A 541 0.64 -2.39 2.81
N ALA A 542 1.16 -1.20 2.49
CA ALA A 542 0.58 0.07 2.90
C ALA A 542 0.07 0.87 1.69
N GLY A 543 -1.24 0.96 1.58
CA GLY A 543 -1.92 1.88 0.68
C GLY A 543 -1.93 3.33 1.23
N PRO A 544 -2.83 4.20 0.75
CA PRO A 544 -2.78 5.62 1.08
C PRO A 544 -2.78 5.97 2.56
N GLY A 545 -1.89 6.88 2.98
CA GLY A 545 -1.82 7.39 4.35
C GLY A 545 -1.56 6.35 5.44
N ALA A 546 -1.29 5.10 5.08
CA ALA A 546 -1.18 3.99 6.02
C ALA A 546 0.27 3.70 6.42
N ILE A 547 0.41 3.01 7.54
CA ILE A 547 1.66 2.39 7.98
C ILE A 547 1.35 0.92 8.27
N ALA A 548 1.97 0.01 7.55
CA ALA A 548 1.63 -1.41 7.61
C ALA A 548 2.90 -2.26 7.64
N THR A 549 2.93 -3.22 8.58
CA THR A 549 4.11 -4.04 8.84
C THR A 549 3.73 -5.51 8.98
N LEU A 550 4.50 -6.39 8.33
CA LEU A 550 4.71 -7.76 8.76
C LEU A 550 6.08 -7.82 9.44
N LEU A 551 6.12 -8.30 10.68
CA LEU A 551 7.34 -8.51 11.45
C LEU A 551 7.40 -9.97 11.87
N ASP A 552 8.41 -10.67 11.38
CA ASP A 552 8.82 -11.99 11.85
C ASP A 552 10.09 -11.83 12.71
N GLU A 553 10.10 -12.44 13.91
CA GLU A 553 11.26 -12.39 14.81
C GLU A 553 12.19 -13.60 14.69
N GLY A 554 11.80 -14.59 13.89
CA GLY A 554 12.74 -15.51 13.29
C GLY A 554 12.22 -16.93 13.14
N GLY A 555 12.87 -17.63 12.23
CA GLY A 555 12.41 -18.91 11.77
C GLY A 555 13.23 -19.39 10.59
N SER A 556 12.60 -20.06 9.64
CA SER A 556 13.18 -20.25 8.30
C SER A 556 11.98 -20.30 7.38
N ASP A 557 11.62 -19.12 6.94
CA ASP A 557 10.26 -18.75 6.62
C ASP A 557 10.06 -18.67 5.12
N ARG A 558 8.79 -18.75 4.73
CA ARG A 558 8.44 -18.76 3.32
C ARG A 558 7.39 -17.72 2.99
N TYR A 559 7.80 -16.73 2.21
CA TYR A 559 6.95 -15.64 1.77
C TYR A 559 6.56 -15.81 0.30
N VAL A 560 5.29 -16.13 0.02
CA VAL A 560 4.79 -16.44 -1.33
C VAL A 560 3.71 -15.47 -1.79
N ALA A 561 4.02 -14.70 -2.84
CA ALA A 561 3.11 -13.75 -3.49
C ALA A 561 3.24 -13.75 -5.04
N ASP A 562 3.51 -14.91 -5.66
CA ASP A 562 3.83 -15.00 -7.10
C ASP A 562 2.97 -15.96 -7.92
N ARG A 563 1.77 -16.39 -7.47
CA ARG A 563 1.09 -17.57 -8.04
C ARG A 563 -0.32 -17.38 -8.59
N SER A 564 -1.01 -16.29 -8.25
CA SER A 564 -2.47 -16.21 -8.41
C SER A 564 -2.91 -15.30 -9.55
N ARG A 565 -2.53 -14.01 -9.51
CA ARG A 565 -3.02 -13.00 -10.46
C ARG A 565 -2.04 -12.79 -11.60
N PRO A 566 -2.40 -13.03 -12.88
CA PRO A 566 -1.47 -12.86 -14.00
C PRO A 566 -0.95 -11.42 -14.13
N SER A 567 0.26 -11.28 -14.67
CA SER A 567 0.88 -9.98 -14.91
C SER A 567 -0.02 -9.04 -15.70
N SER A 568 -0.19 -7.82 -15.22
CA SER A 568 -0.87 -6.74 -15.95
C SER A 568 -0.17 -6.35 -17.26
N TYR A 569 1.07 -6.82 -17.46
CA TYR A 569 1.83 -6.66 -18.69
C TYR A 569 1.67 -7.82 -19.68
N GLY A 570 0.78 -8.79 -19.40
CA GLY A 570 0.45 -9.89 -20.32
C GLY A 570 1.58 -10.90 -20.56
N THR A 571 2.59 -10.93 -19.68
CA THR A 571 3.71 -11.88 -19.79
C THR A 571 3.31 -13.24 -19.20
N ALA A 572 3.28 -14.28 -20.03
CA ALA A 572 2.85 -15.62 -19.61
C ALA A 572 3.78 -16.20 -18.51
N GLY A 573 3.18 -16.82 -17.49
CA GLY A 573 3.92 -17.42 -16.37
C GLY A 573 4.49 -16.41 -15.36
N ILE A 574 4.14 -15.12 -15.50
CA ILE A 574 4.48 -14.06 -14.56
C ILE A 574 3.19 -13.57 -13.92
N TYR A 575 3.24 -13.33 -12.61
CA TYR A 575 2.11 -12.94 -11.80
C TYR A 575 2.36 -11.57 -11.17
N ASN A 576 1.31 -10.88 -10.74
CA ASN A 576 1.42 -9.73 -9.86
C ASN A 576 1.59 -10.22 -8.42
N GLY A 577 2.35 -9.47 -7.63
CA GLY A 577 2.51 -9.67 -6.19
C GLY A 577 1.94 -8.50 -5.41
N TRP A 578 2.51 -7.30 -5.52
CA TRP A 578 2.08 -6.16 -4.67
C TRP A 578 2.17 -6.47 -3.18
N SER A 579 3.22 -7.18 -2.79
CA SER A 579 3.40 -7.71 -1.44
C SER A 579 4.87 -7.67 -1.03
N GLN A 580 5.15 -7.99 0.23
CA GLN A 580 6.51 -8.02 0.80
C GLN A 580 7.06 -6.60 0.92
N GLY A 581 6.43 -5.80 1.79
CA GLY A 581 6.91 -4.46 2.12
C GLY A 581 6.66 -3.42 1.03
N VAL A 582 5.39 -3.20 0.66
CA VAL A 582 5.03 -2.31 -0.46
C VAL A 582 4.34 -1.05 0.04
N GLY A 583 4.83 0.12 -0.36
CA GLY A 583 4.14 1.40 -0.17
C GLY A 583 3.50 1.89 -1.47
N CYS A 584 2.18 2.05 -1.49
CA CYS A 584 1.43 2.34 -2.71
C CYS A 584 0.40 3.47 -2.54
N GLY A 585 0.44 4.48 -3.41
CA GLY A 585 -0.64 5.47 -3.53
C GLY A 585 -1.63 5.16 -4.65
N LEU A 586 -2.76 5.88 -4.63
CA LEU A 586 -3.82 5.79 -5.63
C LEU A 586 -3.73 7.01 -6.57
N ARG A 587 -3.20 6.80 -7.78
CA ARG A 587 -2.78 7.91 -8.65
C ARG A 587 -3.89 8.90 -8.97
N GLY A 588 -3.73 10.13 -8.48
CA GLY A 588 -4.68 11.22 -8.65
C GLY A 588 -5.86 11.19 -7.66
N PHE A 589 -5.79 10.36 -6.62
CA PHE A 589 -6.80 10.25 -5.57
C PHE A 589 -6.20 10.42 -4.16
N ALA A 590 -5.15 9.66 -3.81
CA ALA A 590 -4.46 9.80 -2.53
C ALA A 590 -2.96 9.40 -2.61
N ALA A 591 -2.11 10.08 -1.84
CA ALA A 591 -0.69 9.74 -1.68
C ALA A 591 -0.53 8.41 -0.92
N GLY A 592 0.54 7.66 -1.22
CA GLY A 592 0.79 6.34 -0.64
C GLY A 592 1.21 6.34 0.83
N GLY A 593 1.37 5.13 1.37
CA GLY A 593 1.79 4.86 2.74
C GLY A 593 3.23 4.36 2.85
N LEU A 594 3.59 3.89 4.04
CA LEU A 594 4.85 3.22 4.37
C LEU A 594 4.56 1.74 4.66
N GLY A 595 4.96 0.85 3.75
CA GLY A 595 4.80 -0.60 3.87
C GLY A 595 6.13 -1.28 4.16
N LEU A 596 6.14 -2.21 5.12
CA LEU A 596 7.36 -2.84 5.61
C LEU A 596 7.16 -4.36 5.81
N LEU A 597 8.09 -5.15 5.30
CA LEU A 597 8.33 -6.51 5.77
C LEU A 597 9.66 -6.49 6.52
N VAL A 598 9.66 -7.03 7.74
CA VAL A 598 10.88 -7.22 8.53
C VAL A 598 10.96 -8.67 8.92
N ASP A 599 12.03 -9.34 8.51
CA ASP A 599 12.49 -10.59 9.11
C ASP A 599 13.72 -10.29 9.97
N SER A 600 13.87 -11.02 11.07
CA SER A 600 14.95 -10.79 12.01
C SER A 600 16.07 -11.82 11.91
N ALA A 601 15.77 -13.05 11.48
CA ALA A 601 16.74 -14.13 11.31
C ALA A 601 16.08 -15.41 10.72
N GLY A 602 16.76 -16.09 9.81
CA GLY A 602 16.30 -17.37 9.28
C GLY A 602 16.92 -17.67 7.92
N ASP A 603 16.90 -18.91 7.45
CA ASP A 603 17.24 -19.18 6.04
C ASP A 603 15.94 -19.10 5.22
N ASP A 604 15.61 -17.92 4.69
CA ASP A 604 14.27 -17.58 4.22
C ASP A 604 14.12 -17.65 2.68
N GLU A 605 12.90 -17.98 2.23
CA GLU A 605 12.55 -18.00 0.80
C GLU A 605 11.50 -16.93 0.47
N TYR A 606 11.94 -15.86 -0.20
CA TYR A 606 11.08 -14.79 -0.69
C TYR A 606 10.70 -14.99 -2.15
N LEU A 607 9.45 -15.40 -2.41
CA LEU A 607 8.88 -15.59 -3.75
C LEU A 607 7.87 -14.50 -4.13
N GLY A 608 8.33 -13.48 -4.85
CA GLY A 608 7.56 -12.30 -5.23
C GLY A 608 7.11 -12.24 -6.71
N GLY A 609 5.87 -11.81 -6.95
CA GLY A 609 5.38 -11.43 -8.28
C GLY A 609 5.92 -10.09 -8.77
N ASN A 610 5.20 -9.43 -9.69
CA ASN A 610 5.51 -8.04 -10.03
C ASN A 610 5.17 -7.13 -8.84
N PHE A 611 5.95 -6.08 -8.63
CA PHE A 611 5.75 -5.10 -7.54
C PHE A 611 5.87 -5.74 -6.15
N SER A 612 6.99 -6.40 -5.86
CA SER A 612 7.22 -7.08 -4.58
C SER A 612 8.62 -6.87 -4.03
N GLN A 613 8.83 -7.11 -2.74
CA GLN A 613 10.14 -7.02 -2.05
C GLN A 613 10.63 -5.57 -1.98
N GLY A 614 10.04 -4.79 -1.07
CA GLY A 614 10.48 -3.44 -0.75
C GLY A 614 10.14 -2.38 -1.79
N VAL A 615 8.95 -2.45 -2.40
CA VAL A 615 8.60 -1.61 -3.57
C VAL A 615 7.83 -0.35 -3.22
N GLY A 616 8.27 0.78 -3.79
CA GLY A 616 7.51 2.03 -3.78
C GLY A 616 6.70 2.26 -5.05
N TYR A 617 5.43 2.66 -4.92
CA TYR A 617 4.59 3.07 -6.04
C TYR A 617 3.76 4.32 -5.71
N PHE A 618 3.83 5.36 -6.54
CA PHE A 618 3.05 6.60 -6.42
C PHE A 618 3.00 7.22 -5.00
N LEU A 619 3.99 8.06 -4.66
CA LEU A 619 4.07 8.73 -3.36
C LEU A 619 3.99 7.76 -2.17
N GLY A 620 4.50 6.54 -2.34
CA GLY A 620 4.63 5.53 -1.29
C GLY A 620 6.09 5.18 -1.02
N LEU A 621 6.34 4.59 0.14
CA LEU A 621 7.64 4.05 0.55
C LEU A 621 7.49 2.57 0.90
N GLY A 622 8.17 1.70 0.16
CA GLY A 622 8.25 0.26 0.47
C GLY A 622 9.60 -0.10 1.07
N GLY A 623 9.61 -1.04 2.01
CA GLY A 623 10.80 -1.58 2.65
C GLY A 623 10.70 -3.09 2.86
N LEU A 624 11.74 -3.83 2.50
CA LEU A 624 12.00 -5.18 3.00
C LEU A 624 13.31 -5.14 3.77
N VAL A 625 13.33 -5.66 4.99
CA VAL A 625 14.53 -5.74 5.82
C VAL A 625 14.66 -7.17 6.32
N ASP A 626 15.76 -7.82 6.00
CA ASP A 626 16.20 -9.06 6.62
C ASP A 626 17.37 -8.78 7.55
N GLY A 627 17.45 -9.54 8.64
CA GLY A 627 18.41 -9.34 9.70
C GLY A 627 19.58 -10.32 9.71
N ALA A 628 19.41 -11.55 9.20
CA ALA A 628 20.46 -12.56 9.13
C ALA A 628 19.96 -13.87 8.50
N GLY A 629 20.81 -14.52 7.73
CA GLY A 629 20.62 -15.92 7.30
C GLY A 629 21.04 -16.13 5.86
N HIS A 630 20.77 -17.31 5.30
CA HIS A 630 21.10 -17.58 3.89
C HIS A 630 19.85 -17.51 3.04
N ASP A 631 19.57 -16.33 2.50
CA ASP A 631 18.26 -15.98 1.98
C ASP A 631 18.17 -16.09 0.46
N HIS A 632 16.98 -16.48 0.00
CA HIS A 632 16.67 -16.57 -1.43
C HIS A 632 15.58 -15.58 -1.84
N TYR A 633 16.03 -14.46 -2.40
CA TYR A 633 15.16 -13.45 -3.00
C TYR A 633 14.87 -13.74 -4.46
N ARG A 634 13.66 -14.20 -4.77
CA ARG A 634 13.23 -14.40 -6.15
C ARG A 634 12.00 -13.58 -6.50
N ALA A 635 12.15 -12.70 -7.48
CA ALA A 635 11.04 -11.91 -8.00
C ALA A 635 11.13 -11.63 -9.51
N THR A 636 10.14 -10.90 -10.02
CA THR A 636 9.95 -10.72 -11.47
C THR A 636 10.25 -9.31 -11.96
N ARG A 637 9.28 -8.40 -11.98
CA ARG A 637 9.40 -7.01 -12.46
C ARG A 637 9.02 -6.04 -11.36
N TYR A 638 9.71 -4.91 -11.24
CA TYR A 638 9.53 -3.96 -10.14
C TYR A 638 9.68 -4.71 -8.81
N SER A 639 10.91 -5.07 -8.46
CA SER A 639 11.16 -5.83 -7.23
C SER A 639 12.51 -5.55 -6.59
N GLN A 640 12.74 -6.09 -5.39
CA GLN A 640 14.03 -6.02 -4.68
C GLN A 640 14.50 -4.58 -4.51
N GLY A 641 13.74 -3.78 -3.76
CA GLY A 641 14.03 -2.36 -3.51
C GLY A 641 13.77 -1.44 -4.70
N SER A 642 12.90 -1.83 -5.65
CA SER A 642 12.57 -1.01 -6.84
C SER A 642 11.46 0.01 -6.57
N ALA A 643 11.33 1.03 -7.41
CA ALA A 643 10.23 2.00 -7.28
C ALA A 643 9.77 2.61 -8.61
N ALA A 644 8.51 3.07 -8.63
CA ALA A 644 7.92 3.78 -9.75
C ALA A 644 7.01 4.97 -9.37
N HIS A 645 6.98 5.99 -10.22
CA HIS A 645 6.06 7.13 -10.15
C HIS A 645 6.19 7.99 -8.89
N GLN A 646 7.34 8.60 -8.60
CA GLN A 646 7.50 9.49 -7.43
C GLN A 646 7.31 8.73 -6.12
N ALA A 647 7.97 7.58 -6.02
CA ALA A 647 7.98 6.72 -4.84
C ALA A 647 9.40 6.30 -4.50
N ALA A 648 9.57 5.68 -3.33
CA ALA A 648 10.83 5.14 -2.87
C ALA A 648 10.70 3.66 -2.50
N GLY A 649 11.67 2.85 -2.92
CA GLY A 649 11.74 1.42 -2.61
C GLY A 649 13.10 1.09 -2.00
N VAL A 650 13.09 0.22 -1.00
CA VAL A 650 14.27 -0.15 -0.21
C VAL A 650 14.24 -1.64 0.08
N LEU A 651 15.34 -2.33 -0.21
CA LEU A 651 15.62 -3.66 0.32
C LEU A 651 16.92 -3.59 1.11
N ILE A 652 16.93 -4.16 2.31
CA ILE A 652 18.11 -4.28 3.16
C ILE A 652 18.25 -5.74 3.56
N ASP A 653 19.42 -6.31 3.31
CA ASP A 653 19.91 -7.50 3.99
C ASP A 653 21.10 -7.08 4.88
N ASP A 654 21.19 -7.67 6.05
CA ASP A 654 22.21 -7.35 7.03
C ASP A 654 23.33 -8.39 7.13
N ALA A 655 23.09 -9.66 6.79
CA ALA A 655 24.10 -10.70 6.88
C ALA A 655 23.72 -12.04 6.23
N GLY A 656 24.65 -12.60 5.48
CA GLY A 656 24.70 -14.01 5.09
C GLY A 656 24.94 -14.20 3.60
N ASP A 657 25.14 -15.44 3.17
CA ASP A 657 25.43 -15.74 1.75
C ASP A 657 24.12 -15.82 0.94
N ASP A 658 23.73 -14.71 0.31
CA ASP A 658 22.39 -14.52 -0.25
C ASP A 658 22.29 -14.65 -1.77
N ILE A 659 21.08 -14.97 -2.23
CA ILE A 659 20.78 -15.15 -3.65
C ILE A 659 19.67 -14.18 -4.09
N TYR A 660 20.02 -13.25 -4.99
CA TYR A 660 19.08 -12.31 -5.59
C TYR A 660 18.77 -12.65 -7.05
N GLU A 661 17.55 -13.09 -7.34
CA GLU A 661 17.07 -13.42 -8.68
C GLU A 661 15.93 -12.52 -9.15
N GLY A 662 16.23 -11.61 -10.08
CA GLY A 662 15.27 -10.72 -10.73
C GLY A 662 15.08 -11.04 -12.21
N ARG A 663 13.90 -11.55 -12.60
CA ARG A 663 13.67 -12.08 -13.96
C ARG A 663 13.43 -11.05 -15.06
N ILE A 664 12.82 -9.90 -14.75
CA ILE A 664 12.42 -8.86 -15.72
C ILE A 664 12.90 -7.49 -15.22
N ALA A 665 13.10 -6.54 -16.13
CA ALA A 665 13.58 -5.18 -15.85
C ALA A 665 12.91 -4.50 -14.63
N ALA A 666 13.65 -3.57 -14.01
CA ALA A 666 13.34 -2.87 -12.76
C ALA A 666 13.42 -3.79 -11.53
N ASN A 667 14.61 -4.30 -11.22
CA ASN A 667 14.86 -5.04 -9.98
C ASN A 667 16.19 -4.66 -9.32
N GLN A 668 16.50 -5.16 -8.12
CA GLN A 668 17.79 -5.01 -7.45
C GLN A 668 18.23 -3.54 -7.32
N GLY A 669 17.44 -2.75 -6.58
CA GLY A 669 17.69 -1.33 -6.34
C GLY A 669 17.49 -0.46 -7.59
N ALA A 670 16.69 -0.89 -8.57
CA ALA A 670 16.50 -0.15 -9.81
C ALA A 670 15.27 0.78 -9.82
N ALA A 671 15.45 2.00 -10.34
CA ALA A 671 14.43 3.05 -10.35
C ALA A 671 13.84 3.32 -11.74
N TRP A 672 12.53 3.60 -11.79
CA TRP A 672 11.79 3.96 -13.00
C TRP A 672 10.82 5.13 -12.78
N ASP A 673 10.83 6.12 -13.67
CA ASP A 673 9.87 7.24 -13.73
C ASP A 673 9.85 8.11 -12.46
N ALA A 674 10.89 8.94 -12.32
CA ALA A 674 11.03 9.90 -11.24
C ALA A 674 10.81 9.26 -9.86
N SER A 675 11.54 8.17 -9.59
CA SER A 675 11.49 7.40 -8.35
C SER A 675 12.90 7.18 -7.77
N ILE A 676 12.95 6.63 -6.55
CA ILE A 676 14.16 6.33 -5.81
C ILE A 676 14.17 4.84 -5.44
N ALA A 677 15.26 4.14 -5.71
CA ALA A 677 15.37 2.71 -5.44
C ALA A 677 16.73 2.41 -4.80
N ILE A 678 16.74 1.65 -3.70
CA ILE A 678 17.97 1.32 -2.98
C ILE A 678 17.92 -0.16 -2.58
N LEU A 679 18.97 -0.90 -2.93
CA LEU A 679 19.28 -2.21 -2.34
C LEU A 679 20.56 -2.06 -1.51
N ILE A 680 20.54 -2.57 -0.29
CA ILE A 680 21.67 -2.61 0.63
C ILE A 680 21.85 -4.06 1.04
N ASP A 681 22.98 -4.62 0.70
CA ASP A 681 23.53 -5.80 1.33
C ASP A 681 24.72 -5.34 2.20
N ARG A 682 24.92 -5.96 3.37
CA ARG A 682 25.93 -5.52 4.33
C ARG A 682 27.11 -6.46 4.50
N ASP A 683 26.94 -7.77 4.32
CA ASP A 683 27.97 -8.78 4.59
C ASP A 683 27.51 -10.14 4.05
N GLY A 684 28.32 -10.83 3.24
CA GLY A 684 27.89 -12.10 2.64
C GLY A 684 28.76 -12.52 1.47
N ASP A 685 28.80 -13.81 1.08
CA ASP A 685 29.28 -14.19 -0.26
C ASP A 685 28.07 -14.29 -1.23
N ASP A 686 27.70 -13.19 -1.89
CA ASP A 686 26.39 -13.01 -2.52
C ASP A 686 26.35 -13.26 -4.03
N SER A 687 25.14 -13.55 -4.52
CA SER A 687 24.89 -13.78 -5.94
C SER A 687 23.69 -13.00 -6.49
N TYR A 688 23.99 -12.01 -7.33
CA TYR A 688 23.01 -11.16 -8.00
C TYR A 688 22.81 -11.55 -9.47
N THR A 689 21.61 -12.01 -9.81
CA THR A 689 21.18 -12.25 -11.20
C THR A 689 19.99 -11.37 -11.56
N GLY A 690 20.24 -10.34 -12.37
CA GLY A 690 19.23 -9.34 -12.75
C GLY A 690 18.99 -9.23 -14.25
N ALA A 691 17.91 -8.54 -14.62
CA ALA A 691 17.57 -8.21 -16.00
C ALA A 691 18.24 -6.89 -16.44
N GLY A 692 17.77 -6.26 -17.53
CA GLY A 692 18.48 -5.12 -18.13
C GLY A 692 18.48 -3.81 -17.33
N LEU A 693 17.47 -3.58 -16.49
CA LEU A 693 17.38 -2.45 -15.55
C LEU A 693 17.45 -3.05 -14.14
N ALA A 694 18.67 -3.31 -13.69
CA ALA A 694 18.97 -4.01 -12.45
C ALA A 694 20.30 -3.54 -11.84
N GLN A 695 20.56 -3.91 -10.58
CA GLN A 695 21.84 -3.73 -9.90
C GLN A 695 22.21 -2.23 -9.85
N GLY A 696 21.33 -1.46 -9.22
CA GLY A 696 21.49 -0.01 -9.06
C GLY A 696 21.31 0.80 -10.35
N ALA A 697 20.68 0.25 -11.39
CA ALA A 697 20.39 0.97 -12.62
C ALA A 697 19.11 1.82 -12.52
N SER A 698 19.06 2.96 -13.21
CA SER A 698 17.90 3.86 -13.20
C SER A 698 17.45 4.28 -14.60
N ALA A 699 16.16 4.57 -14.76
CA ALA A 699 15.60 5.09 -16.00
C ALA A 699 14.51 6.13 -15.72
N MET A 700 14.29 7.01 -16.70
CA MET A 700 13.20 8.00 -16.70
C MET A 700 13.24 8.96 -15.50
N ASN A 701 14.40 9.56 -15.25
CA ASN A 701 14.71 10.46 -14.14
C ASN A 701 14.68 9.79 -12.76
N GLY A 702 15.24 8.58 -12.64
CA GLY A 702 15.34 7.86 -11.37
C GLY A 702 16.69 8.04 -10.66
N PHE A 703 16.68 7.85 -9.34
CA PHE A 703 17.87 7.61 -8.51
C PHE A 703 17.89 6.14 -8.09
N ALA A 704 18.96 5.42 -8.39
CA ALA A 704 19.11 4.01 -8.06
C ALA A 704 20.46 3.75 -7.40
N ALA A 705 20.49 2.93 -6.35
CA ALA A 705 21.71 2.46 -5.72
C ALA A 705 21.61 0.98 -5.35
N LEU A 706 22.67 0.24 -5.63
CA LEU A 706 22.99 -1.01 -4.96
C LEU A 706 24.26 -0.78 -4.17
N TYR A 707 24.23 -1.08 -2.88
CA TYR A 707 25.39 -1.08 -2.00
C TYR A 707 25.57 -2.50 -1.49
N ASP A 708 26.76 -3.03 -1.67
CA ASP A 708 27.24 -4.26 -1.06
C ASP A 708 28.36 -3.90 -0.07
N GLY A 709 28.28 -4.48 1.13
CA GLY A 709 29.15 -4.16 2.27
C GLY A 709 30.43 -4.99 2.32
N GLY A 710 30.41 -6.18 1.73
CA GLY A 710 31.61 -6.96 1.45
C GLY A 710 31.37 -8.47 1.41
N GLY A 711 32.27 -9.18 0.73
CA GLY A 711 31.95 -10.53 0.28
C GLY A 711 32.91 -11.09 -0.73
N ASN A 712 32.49 -12.11 -1.47
CA ASN A 712 33.11 -12.50 -2.75
C ASN A 712 31.99 -12.71 -3.74
N ASP A 713 31.59 -11.62 -4.39
CA ASP A 713 30.24 -11.50 -4.89
C ASP A 713 30.18 -11.74 -6.40
N ARG A 714 28.97 -12.08 -6.86
CA ARG A 714 28.74 -12.40 -8.28
C ARG A 714 27.62 -11.57 -8.85
N TYR A 715 27.98 -10.67 -9.76
CA TYR A 715 27.05 -9.80 -10.45
C TYR A 715 26.84 -10.23 -11.89
N ARG A 716 25.60 -10.60 -12.21
CA ARG A 716 25.17 -10.97 -13.56
C ARG A 716 23.99 -10.13 -14.04
N SER A 717 24.20 -9.36 -15.11
CA SER A 717 23.13 -8.62 -15.77
C SER A 717 23.48 -8.33 -17.24
N PRO A 718 22.52 -8.47 -18.19
CA PRO A 718 22.79 -8.17 -19.60
C PRO A 718 23.10 -6.69 -19.86
N SER A 719 22.55 -5.76 -19.06
CA SER A 719 22.78 -4.32 -19.24
C SER A 719 22.77 -3.46 -17.98
N GLY A 720 22.58 -4.04 -16.79
CA GLY A 720 22.61 -3.35 -15.50
C GLY A 720 24.01 -2.99 -15.02
N GLN A 721 24.20 -3.00 -13.69
CA GLN A 721 25.43 -2.62 -12.97
C GLN A 721 25.74 -1.13 -13.12
N ALA A 722 24.98 -0.34 -12.35
CA ALA A 722 25.01 1.11 -12.32
C ALA A 722 24.73 1.78 -13.68
N ASP A 723 23.73 1.35 -14.44
CA ASP A 723 23.38 2.01 -15.70
C ASP A 723 22.36 3.14 -15.52
N GLY A 724 22.67 4.33 -16.01
CA GLY A 724 21.69 5.42 -16.15
C GLY A 724 21.01 5.33 -17.52
N GLY A 725 19.87 4.67 -17.62
CA GLY A 725 19.12 4.38 -18.86
C GLY A 725 18.59 5.61 -19.62
N SER A 726 17.55 5.41 -20.42
CA SER A 726 16.90 6.50 -21.20
C SER A 726 16.12 7.47 -20.30
N THR A 727 15.88 8.69 -20.80
CA THR A 727 15.02 9.72 -20.20
C THR A 727 13.83 10.09 -21.11
N GLU A 728 13.57 9.32 -22.16
CA GLU A 728 12.63 9.68 -23.24
C GLU A 728 11.14 9.46 -22.91
N TYR A 729 10.82 8.55 -21.99
CA TYR A 729 9.43 8.12 -21.69
C TYR A 729 8.53 9.27 -21.20
N TRP A 730 9.12 10.27 -20.52
CA TRP A 730 8.47 11.51 -20.12
C TRP A 730 9.47 12.66 -20.23
N GLY A 731 9.40 13.41 -21.33
CA GLY A 731 10.21 14.62 -21.49
C GLY A 731 9.80 15.73 -20.54
N GLY A 732 10.67 16.73 -20.35
CA GLY A 732 10.33 17.99 -19.67
C GLY A 732 10.83 18.15 -18.24
N ARG A 733 11.45 17.12 -17.64
CA ARG A 733 12.08 17.21 -16.30
C ARG A 733 13.47 17.86 -16.33
N ASN A 734 14.14 17.87 -17.48
CA ASN A 734 15.49 18.42 -17.67
C ASN A 734 16.52 17.93 -16.63
N ALA A 735 16.35 16.70 -16.15
CA ALA A 735 17.28 16.02 -15.25
C ALA A 735 17.87 14.78 -15.93
N PRO A 736 19.02 14.27 -15.46
CA PRO A 736 19.53 12.97 -15.88
C PRO A 736 18.87 11.83 -15.07
N ASN A 737 19.34 10.60 -15.31
CA ASN A 737 19.24 9.47 -14.38
C ASN A 737 20.49 9.46 -13.48
N LEU A 738 20.44 8.82 -12.32
CA LEU A 738 21.63 8.49 -11.53
C LEU A 738 21.54 7.04 -11.09
N GLY A 739 22.46 6.19 -11.56
CA GLY A 739 22.54 4.78 -11.19
C GLY A 739 23.85 4.49 -10.51
N ILE A 740 23.85 3.74 -9.40
CA ILE A 740 25.00 3.55 -8.53
C ILE A 740 25.13 2.09 -8.16
N LEU A 741 26.34 1.54 -8.26
CA LEU A 741 26.70 0.24 -7.69
C LEU A 741 28.02 0.43 -6.93
N ILE A 742 27.98 0.13 -5.64
CA ILE A 742 29.13 0.16 -4.74
C ILE A 742 29.30 -1.24 -4.19
N ASP A 743 30.45 -1.84 -4.47
CA ASP A 743 30.98 -2.96 -3.71
C ASP A 743 32.07 -2.42 -2.75
N SER A 744 32.01 -2.80 -1.48
CA SER A 744 32.84 -2.23 -0.43
C SER A 744 34.03 -3.09 -0.02
N GLY A 745 34.16 -4.30 -0.55
CA GLY A 745 35.34 -5.13 -0.35
C GLY A 745 35.09 -6.58 -0.71
N GLY A 746 36.04 -7.23 -1.36
CA GLY A 746 35.83 -8.60 -1.76
C GLY A 746 36.73 -9.04 -2.89
N ARG A 747 36.37 -10.16 -3.52
CA ARG A 747 36.94 -10.58 -4.80
C ARG A 747 35.83 -11.02 -5.72
N ASP A 748 35.44 -10.10 -6.58
CA ASP A 748 34.10 -10.12 -7.14
C ASP A 748 34.16 -10.45 -8.62
N THR A 749 33.00 -10.89 -9.12
CA THR A 749 32.89 -11.26 -10.53
C THR A 749 31.75 -10.52 -11.19
N TYR A 750 32.10 -9.81 -12.26
CA TYR A 750 31.16 -9.04 -13.06
C TYR A 750 31.11 -9.58 -14.49
N ASP A 751 29.92 -9.63 -15.08
CA ASP A 751 29.73 -10.00 -16.48
C ASP A 751 29.67 -8.81 -17.46
N ARG A 752 29.87 -7.58 -16.95
CA ARG A 752 29.91 -6.34 -17.74
C ARG A 752 31.34 -5.88 -17.95
N GLU A 753 31.63 -5.47 -19.19
CA GLU A 753 32.94 -4.92 -19.54
C GLU A 753 33.28 -3.69 -18.69
N GLY A 754 34.52 -3.65 -18.21
CA GLY A 754 35.09 -2.56 -17.42
C GLY A 754 34.65 -2.51 -15.95
N ARG A 755 34.06 -3.58 -15.42
CA ARG A 755 33.84 -3.80 -13.98
C ARG A 755 34.80 -4.88 -13.51
N ALA A 756 35.44 -4.64 -12.38
CA ALA A 756 36.38 -5.53 -11.71
C ALA A 756 36.74 -4.93 -10.36
N ASP A 757 37.36 -5.76 -9.53
CA ASP A 757 37.98 -5.36 -8.27
C ASP A 757 38.80 -4.08 -8.44
N SER A 758 38.74 -3.18 -7.45
CA SER A 758 39.57 -1.97 -7.41
C SER A 758 39.27 -0.94 -8.52
N VAL A 759 38.15 -1.09 -9.25
CA VAL A 759 37.76 -0.17 -10.31
C VAL A 759 36.74 0.84 -9.81
N ARG A 760 37.03 2.11 -10.12
CA ARG A 760 36.06 3.21 -9.99
C ARG A 760 35.79 3.83 -11.34
N TRP A 761 34.52 3.97 -11.70
CA TRP A 761 34.15 4.44 -13.03
C TRP A 761 32.83 5.21 -13.09
N ARG A 762 32.83 6.33 -13.82
CA ARG A 762 31.61 7.00 -14.30
C ARG A 762 31.30 6.64 -15.76
N LEU A 763 30.12 6.08 -15.99
CA LEU A 763 29.56 5.78 -17.30
C LEU A 763 28.94 7.02 -17.98
N PRO A 764 28.85 7.07 -19.33
CA PRO A 764 28.40 8.26 -20.07
C PRO A 764 27.02 8.81 -19.69
N ARG A 765 26.15 7.99 -19.08
CA ARG A 765 24.79 8.37 -18.70
C ARG A 765 24.60 8.50 -17.17
N TYR A 766 25.65 8.93 -16.46
CA TYR A 766 25.64 9.07 -15.00
C TYR A 766 25.38 7.74 -14.27
N GLY A 767 26.03 6.69 -14.76
CA GLY A 767 26.22 5.46 -14.02
C GLY A 767 27.50 5.53 -13.19
N LEU A 768 27.44 5.27 -11.90
CA LEU A 768 28.58 5.34 -10.98
C LEU A 768 28.86 3.94 -10.43
N PHE A 769 29.99 3.39 -10.82
CA PHE A 769 30.47 2.09 -10.35
C PHE A 769 31.69 2.30 -9.47
N HIS A 770 31.74 1.59 -8.35
CA HIS A 770 32.91 1.53 -7.49
C HIS A 770 32.99 0.19 -6.81
N ASP A 771 34.18 -0.40 -6.85
CA ASP A 771 34.52 -1.64 -6.17
C ASP A 771 35.84 -1.39 -5.39
N GLN A 772 35.91 -1.93 -4.17
CA GLN A 772 37.05 -1.79 -3.25
C GLN A 772 37.79 -3.12 -3.09
N ASP A 773 39.12 -3.03 -2.93
CA ASP A 773 40.01 -4.17 -2.63
C ASP A 773 39.67 -4.91 -1.32
#